data_AF-A0A2M9BB73-F1
#
_entry.id   AF-A0A2M9BB73-F1
#
_cell.length_a   1.000
_cell.length_b   1.000
_cell.length_c   1.000
_cell.angle_alpha   90.00
_cell.angle_beta   90.00
_cell.angle_gamma   90.00
#
_symmetry.space_group_name_H-M   'P 1'
#
loop_
_entity.id
_entity.type
_entity.pdbx_description
1 polymer ?
#
loop_
_entity_poly.entity_id
_entity_poly.type
_entity_poly.pdbx_seq_one_letter_code
_entity_poly.pdbx_strand_id
1 'polypeptide(L)'
;MSRQRFDDGARHDGAHYDGARYDVIVVGAGAAGAPLAARLSEDPDRSVLLLEAGPVPRTPDAFPPELLDAGTVQGARPDHPDNWAFPARLRPDRPYSIARGRILGGSSTINGASFVRATREDFERWSAGGNEQWAYERALPVYRRLETDLQFGETAAHGGSGPMIVTRAALDHPAATAFRAACAELGFAEEPDKNGQGGPGFGPVPTNVSHGVRWNTGLAYILPALERPNLVVEGDTLVRRVLFDDAASAAGAAGRASAGTASAARAIGVEVERGGIHSVIEATEVVLAAGSVKTPQLLLLSGIGPREPLERLGIAVVAELPGVGAEFSDHPQVVVEWQPAHELGEPPAGRWMSASLDLPYAEILQSLVPMPELLEPAARRPESSRPAPLGFLVSVQAETSRGRITLDTSDPSAPPVIDYHYLSTDDDRRMMRDAVRTTARLLLSRAFEPLFDGFTSLDPADLGSDERLDGWILRNLGTSIHLCGSARLGRADDPLAVVDQYGRVHGVEGLRVADTSILPTAPSRGPAATAVLIGERVADFIRTDAGTLRGYSAEQVRAAEAPHLAAGEPLMRLAAAALAAEITAEITAGIAAETAETGSMPGSVAGAGVLLLVGSGNNGGDALYAGGLLASAGARVTIVPCGSRLHAEGLAAALDAGAVLEPAASAARLGELAVCADVVVDGILGTGTTADPALRGRAREVVAAILPALADAAQRPTVVAVDLPSGIGADDGSVPDPTVLPADVTVTFGGCKAGLLLEPANRLAGRVRLIDIGLGPELARVEPVLTVRID
;
A
#
# COMPACT_ATOMS: atom_id res chain seq x y z
N MET A 1 36.71 26.05 30.35
CA MET A 1 37.16 25.22 29.22
C MET A 1 36.28 23.98 29.18
N SER A 2 35.40 23.70 28.23
CA SER A 2 34.81 24.46 27.13
C SER A 2 33.32 24.05 27.08
N ARG A 3 32.42 25.02 27.28
CA ARG A 3 31.00 24.90 26.94
C ARG A 3 30.89 25.15 25.45
N GLN A 4 30.40 24.20 24.66
CA GLN A 4 29.86 24.47 23.33
C GLN A 4 28.35 24.32 23.40
N ARG A 5 27.69 25.42 23.02
CA ARG A 5 26.25 25.63 23.04
C ARG A 5 25.65 24.83 21.88
N PHE A 6 24.62 24.05 22.17
CA PHE A 6 23.63 23.67 21.16
C PHE A 6 22.71 24.87 20.98
N ASP A 7 23.11 25.75 20.08
CA ASP A 7 22.29 26.81 19.53
C ASP A 7 22.62 26.83 18.05
N ASP A 8 21.76 26.21 17.24
CA ASP A 8 21.52 26.63 15.87
C ASP A 8 20.16 26.09 15.46
N GLY A 9 19.19 27.01 15.45
CA GLY A 9 17.95 26.83 14.72
C GLY A 9 18.27 26.71 13.23
N ALA A 10 18.19 25.51 12.70
CA ALA A 10 18.00 25.31 11.28
C ALA A 10 16.57 25.75 10.93
N ARG A 11 16.42 27.05 10.68
CA ARG A 11 15.43 27.52 9.70
C ARG A 11 15.74 26.75 8.41
N HIS A 12 14.89 25.80 8.04
CA HIS A 12 14.88 25.26 6.68
C HIS A 12 14.32 26.37 5.78
N ASP A 13 15.21 27.28 5.38
CA ASP A 13 14.96 28.28 4.35
C ASP A 13 14.74 27.56 3.01
N GLY A 14 13.49 27.50 2.54
CA GLY A 14 13.09 27.97 1.21
C GLY A 14 13.65 27.31 -0.07
N ALA A 15 14.32 26.16 -0.04
CA ALA A 15 14.69 25.40 -1.23
C ALA A 15 14.61 23.91 -0.89
N HIS A 16 14.10 23.02 -1.77
CA HIS A 16 14.59 21.61 -1.88
C HIS A 16 13.81 20.65 -2.81
N TYR A 17 12.76 21.06 -3.54
CA TYR A 17 12.10 20.11 -4.48
C TYR A 17 12.56 20.21 -5.94
N ASP A 18 13.49 21.11 -6.27
CA ASP A 18 13.94 21.30 -7.66
C ASP A 18 14.76 20.09 -8.13
N GLY A 19 14.13 19.15 -8.85
CA GLY A 19 14.74 17.96 -9.44
C GLY A 19 14.81 16.70 -8.55
N ALA A 20 14.17 16.67 -7.37
CA ALA A 20 14.14 15.48 -6.53
C ALA A 20 13.00 14.53 -6.94
N ARG A 21 13.36 13.33 -7.42
CA ARG A 21 12.42 12.25 -7.74
C ARG A 21 12.44 11.20 -6.64
N TYR A 22 11.26 10.83 -6.15
CA TYR A 22 11.08 9.76 -5.17
C TYR A 22 10.58 8.47 -5.82
N ASP A 23 10.82 7.32 -5.18
CA ASP A 23 10.18 6.08 -5.62
C ASP A 23 8.69 6.12 -5.28
N VAL A 24 8.36 6.54 -4.05
CA VAL A 24 6.98 6.63 -3.58
C VAL A 24 6.71 7.96 -2.86
N ILE A 25 5.65 8.67 -3.28
CA ILE A 25 5.03 9.75 -2.50
C ILE A 25 3.76 9.21 -1.83
N VAL A 26 3.68 9.33 -0.51
CA VAL A 26 2.48 9.06 0.28
C VAL A 26 1.82 10.39 0.66
N VAL A 27 0.56 10.57 0.26
CA VAL A 27 -0.20 11.80 0.50
C VAL A 27 -1.13 11.62 1.69
N GLY A 28 -0.82 12.27 2.81
CA GLY A 28 -1.56 12.24 4.07
C GLY A 28 -0.88 11.35 5.11
N ALA A 29 -0.46 11.92 6.25
CA ALA A 29 0.19 11.20 7.34
C ALA A 29 -0.82 10.70 8.38
N GLY A 30 -1.99 10.26 7.92
CA GLY A 30 -3.10 9.84 8.75
C GLY A 30 -2.99 8.42 9.31
N ALA A 31 -4.14 7.84 9.69
CA ALA A 31 -4.22 6.51 10.27
C ALA A 31 -3.71 5.39 9.34
N ALA A 32 -3.77 5.58 8.02
CA ALA A 32 -3.30 4.63 7.02
C ALA A 32 -1.97 5.04 6.37
N GLY A 33 -1.78 6.33 6.07
CA GLY A 33 -0.56 6.81 5.42
C GLY A 33 0.69 6.73 6.29
N ALA A 34 0.55 6.94 7.61
CA ALA A 34 1.66 6.77 8.56
C ALA A 34 2.22 5.34 8.56
N PRO A 35 1.43 4.27 8.80
CA PRO A 35 1.94 2.90 8.74
C PRO A 35 2.45 2.52 7.34
N LEU A 36 1.77 2.98 6.27
CA LEU A 36 2.22 2.74 4.90
C LEU A 36 3.65 3.26 4.66
N ALA A 37 3.90 4.54 4.93
CA ALA A 37 5.21 5.16 4.72
C ALA A 37 6.30 4.51 5.58
N ALA A 38 6.00 4.21 6.85
CA ALA A 38 6.92 3.52 7.74
C ALA A 38 7.27 2.11 7.25
N ARG A 39 6.32 1.35 6.69
CA ARG A 39 6.58 0.00 6.16
C ARG A 39 7.33 0.02 4.83
N LEU A 40 7.08 1.01 3.98
CA LEU A 40 7.80 1.18 2.72
C LEU A 40 9.26 1.57 2.95
N SER A 41 9.54 2.41 3.96
CA SER A 41 10.92 2.83 4.27
C SER A 41 11.76 1.79 5.00
N GLU A 42 11.19 0.65 5.37
CA GLU A 42 11.99 -0.49 5.87
C GLU A 42 12.91 -1.07 4.79
N ASP A 43 12.59 -0.85 3.51
CA ASP A 43 13.46 -1.12 2.38
C ASP A 43 14.43 0.06 2.19
N PRO A 44 15.73 -0.09 2.50
CA PRO A 44 16.69 1.02 2.46
C PRO A 44 16.94 1.56 1.05
N ASP A 45 16.64 0.77 0.02
CA ASP A 45 16.82 1.15 -1.39
C ASP A 45 15.60 1.90 -1.96
N ARG A 46 14.53 2.06 -1.15
CA ARG A 46 13.33 2.79 -1.53
C ARG A 46 13.29 4.16 -0.88
N SER A 47 13.30 5.20 -1.70
CA SER A 47 13.06 6.59 -1.28
C SER A 47 11.56 6.88 -1.10
N VAL A 48 11.17 7.30 0.10
CA VAL A 48 9.77 7.55 0.47
C VAL A 48 9.61 9.00 0.95
N LEU A 49 8.67 9.73 0.35
CA LEU A 49 8.23 11.03 0.84
C LEU A 49 6.81 10.95 1.39
N LEU A 50 6.62 11.31 2.66
CA LEU A 50 5.33 11.42 3.32
C LEU A 50 4.93 12.90 3.47
N LEU A 51 3.82 13.28 2.87
CA LEU A 51 3.30 14.66 2.88
C LEU A 51 2.09 14.79 3.81
N GLU A 52 2.11 15.78 4.71
CA GLU A 52 1.01 16.11 5.61
C GLU A 52 0.66 17.60 5.50
N ALA A 53 -0.64 17.90 5.40
CA ALA A 53 -1.13 19.26 5.27
C ALA A 53 -1.12 20.04 6.60
N GLY A 54 -1.14 19.33 7.73
CA GLY A 54 -0.98 19.89 9.07
C GLY A 54 0.45 19.80 9.61
N PRO A 55 0.64 20.17 10.89
CA PRO A 55 1.94 20.09 11.54
C PRO A 55 2.46 18.65 11.66
N VAL A 56 3.78 18.49 11.63
CA VAL A 56 4.47 17.21 11.87
C VAL A 56 5.40 17.35 13.08
N PRO A 57 4.86 17.16 14.31
CA PRO A 57 5.69 17.08 15.51
C PRO A 57 6.74 15.97 15.39
N ARG A 58 7.99 16.27 15.77
CA ARG A 58 9.14 15.35 15.63
C ARG A 58 9.46 14.59 16.90
N THR A 59 8.83 14.94 18.01
CA THR A 59 8.97 14.29 19.32
C THR A 59 7.60 14.18 19.98
N PRO A 60 7.40 13.27 20.94
CA PRO A 60 6.13 13.17 21.66
C PRO A 60 5.71 14.48 22.33
N ASP A 61 6.66 15.18 22.97
CA ASP A 61 6.40 16.45 23.68
C ASP A 61 6.04 17.63 22.74
N ALA A 62 6.29 17.49 21.44
CA ALA A 62 5.94 18.50 20.45
C ALA A 62 4.48 18.41 19.97
N PHE A 63 3.77 17.32 20.29
CA PHE A 63 2.33 17.26 20.05
C PHE A 63 1.60 18.16 21.05
N PRO A 64 0.50 18.83 20.63
CA PRO A 64 -0.36 19.53 21.58
C PRO A 64 -0.86 18.57 22.68
N PRO A 65 -0.65 18.89 23.98
CA PRO A 65 -0.96 17.98 25.08
C PRO A 65 -2.41 17.49 25.09
N GLU A 66 -3.35 18.36 24.71
CA GLU A 66 -4.78 18.08 24.62
C GLU A 66 -5.13 17.02 23.55
N LEU A 67 -4.30 16.86 22.52
CA LEU A 67 -4.48 15.82 21.51
C LEU A 67 -3.95 14.46 21.97
N LEU A 68 -2.97 14.47 22.88
CA LEU A 68 -2.47 13.27 23.52
C LEU A 68 -3.35 12.81 24.69
N ASP A 69 -4.17 13.67 25.28
CA ASP A 69 -5.10 13.29 26.35
C ASP A 69 -6.24 12.41 25.79
N ALA A 70 -6.26 11.13 26.17
CA ALA A 70 -7.30 10.20 25.76
C ALA A 70 -8.64 10.39 26.49
N GLY A 71 -8.67 11.18 27.57
CA GLY A 71 -9.87 11.49 28.34
C GLY A 71 -10.77 12.55 27.67
N THR A 72 -10.31 13.15 26.58
CA THR A 72 -11.02 14.21 25.86
C THR A 72 -11.01 13.96 24.35
N VAL A 73 -11.78 14.75 23.61
CA VAL A 73 -11.75 14.80 22.13
C VAL A 73 -11.70 16.26 21.66
N GLN A 74 -10.96 17.11 22.37
CA GLN A 74 -10.85 18.56 22.07
C GLN A 74 -10.41 18.84 20.63
N GLY A 75 -9.59 17.97 20.05
CA GLY A 75 -9.17 18.04 18.64
C GLY A 75 -10.31 17.92 17.64
N ALA A 76 -11.49 17.44 18.05
CA ALA A 76 -12.68 17.36 17.19
C ALA A 76 -13.52 18.65 17.17
N ARG A 77 -13.18 19.65 18.00
CA ARG A 77 -13.89 20.94 17.99
C ARG A 77 -13.74 21.62 16.62
N PRO A 78 -14.81 22.25 16.08
CA PRO A 78 -14.74 22.90 14.76
C PRO A 78 -13.71 24.03 14.65
N ASP A 79 -13.38 24.69 15.77
CA ASP A 79 -12.40 25.79 15.84
C ASP A 79 -10.96 25.32 16.12
N HIS A 80 -10.73 24.02 16.29
CA HIS A 80 -9.40 23.50 16.59
C HIS A 80 -8.47 23.61 15.36
N PRO A 81 -7.24 24.16 15.47
CA PRO A 81 -6.37 24.41 14.32
C PRO A 81 -5.93 23.13 13.56
N ASP A 82 -5.81 22.03 14.29
CA ASP A 82 -5.47 20.70 13.75
C ASP A 82 -6.71 19.87 13.34
N ASN A 83 -7.86 20.53 13.19
CA ASN A 83 -9.08 19.93 12.65
C ASN A 83 -9.41 20.57 11.31
N TRP A 84 -9.65 19.76 10.29
CA TRP A 84 -10.18 20.26 9.02
C TRP A 84 -11.58 20.86 9.13
N ALA A 85 -12.41 20.36 10.07
CA ALA A 85 -13.78 20.82 10.32
C ALA A 85 -14.62 20.99 9.04
N PHE A 86 -14.78 19.92 8.26
CA PHE A 86 -15.46 20.00 6.97
C PHE A 86 -16.95 20.31 7.13
N PRO A 87 -17.51 21.31 6.43
CA PRO A 87 -18.94 21.50 6.36
C PRO A 87 -19.58 20.32 5.62
N ALA A 88 -20.66 19.79 6.18
CA ALA A 88 -21.42 18.68 5.61
C ALA A 88 -22.92 18.83 5.87
N ARG A 89 -23.70 17.98 5.22
CA ARG A 89 -25.13 17.82 5.47
C ARG A 89 -25.41 16.37 5.84
N LEU A 90 -25.88 16.14 7.07
CA LEU A 90 -26.35 14.80 7.47
C LEU A 90 -27.63 14.44 6.69
N ARG A 91 -28.46 15.48 6.48
CA ARG A 91 -29.68 15.51 5.69
C ARG A 91 -29.82 16.92 5.08
N PRO A 92 -30.69 17.12 4.07
CA PRO A 92 -30.90 18.44 3.48
C PRO A 92 -31.20 19.56 4.49
N ASP A 93 -31.87 19.22 5.60
CA ASP A 93 -32.28 20.12 6.68
C ASP A 93 -31.36 20.08 7.93
N ARG A 94 -30.27 19.30 7.89
CA ARG A 94 -29.35 19.09 9.02
C ARG A 94 -27.90 19.38 8.61
N PRO A 95 -27.47 20.66 8.60
CA PRO A 95 -26.06 21.00 8.42
C PRO A 95 -25.23 20.52 9.61
N TYR A 96 -23.96 20.21 9.37
CA TYR A 96 -23.06 19.64 10.37
C TYR A 96 -21.60 19.97 10.05
N SER A 97 -20.72 19.81 11.04
CA SER A 97 -19.27 19.95 10.90
C SER A 97 -18.60 18.62 11.19
N ILE A 98 -17.87 18.07 10.22
CA ILE A 98 -17.20 16.78 10.31
C ILE A 98 -15.74 16.98 10.70
N ALA A 99 -15.38 16.46 11.87
CA ALA A 99 -14.01 16.50 12.35
C ALA A 99 -13.12 15.52 11.57
N ARG A 100 -11.98 15.99 11.08
CA ARG A 100 -10.91 15.17 10.49
C ARG A 100 -9.58 15.76 10.91
N GLY A 101 -8.69 14.93 11.46
CA GLY A 101 -7.39 15.41 11.94
C GLY A 101 -6.53 15.92 10.79
N ARG A 102 -5.90 17.07 11.03
CA ARG A 102 -4.95 17.79 10.17
C ARG A 102 -3.65 18.00 10.94
N ILE A 103 -2.94 16.91 11.17
CA ILE A 103 -1.69 16.81 11.93
C ILE A 103 -1.12 15.41 11.68
N LEU A 104 0.17 15.18 11.95
CA LEU A 104 0.75 13.84 11.98
C LEU A 104 -0.12 12.86 12.80
N GLY A 105 -0.41 11.69 12.23
CA GLY A 105 -1.36 10.69 12.73
C GLY A 105 -2.81 10.92 12.28
N GLY A 106 -3.12 12.10 11.74
CA GLY A 106 -4.41 12.50 11.20
C GLY A 106 -5.55 12.28 12.19
N SER A 107 -6.63 11.65 11.75
CA SER A 107 -7.79 11.42 12.62
C SER A 107 -7.49 10.50 13.82
N SER A 108 -6.42 9.68 13.79
CA SER A 108 -6.02 8.88 14.97
C SER A 108 -5.51 9.74 16.14
N THR A 109 -5.13 10.99 15.86
CA THR A 109 -4.63 11.97 16.84
C THR A 109 -5.76 12.75 17.52
N ILE A 110 -6.97 12.79 16.93
CA ILE A 110 -8.10 13.58 17.45
C ILE A 110 -9.35 12.76 17.82
N ASN A 111 -9.36 11.45 17.53
CA ASN A 111 -10.55 10.59 17.66
C ASN A 111 -10.93 10.27 19.13
N GLY A 112 -11.86 9.33 19.34
CA GLY A 112 -12.24 8.84 20.67
C GLY A 112 -11.34 7.75 21.28
N ALA A 113 -10.25 7.36 20.61
CA ALA A 113 -9.35 6.25 20.96
C ALA A 113 -9.96 4.83 20.92
N SER A 114 -11.17 4.63 20.37
CA SER A 114 -11.67 3.28 20.07
C SER A 114 -10.78 2.62 19.02
N PHE A 115 -10.33 1.40 19.29
CA PHE A 115 -9.43 0.63 18.43
C PHE A 115 -9.96 -0.80 18.23
N VAL A 116 -11.18 -0.86 17.72
CA VAL A 116 -11.88 -2.09 17.39
C VAL A 116 -11.61 -2.52 15.94
N ARG A 117 -11.57 -3.82 15.70
CA ARG A 117 -11.40 -4.42 14.37
C ARG A 117 -12.75 -4.59 13.67
N ALA A 118 -12.73 -4.53 12.35
CA ALA A 118 -13.83 -5.02 11.52
C ALA A 118 -14.09 -6.51 11.80
N THR A 119 -15.35 -6.94 11.64
CA THR A 119 -15.73 -8.34 11.86
C THR A 119 -15.42 -9.20 10.65
N ARG A 120 -15.43 -10.53 10.83
CA ARG A 120 -15.29 -11.50 9.74
C ARG A 120 -16.35 -11.28 8.65
N GLU A 121 -17.59 -10.99 9.04
CA GLU A 121 -18.70 -10.70 8.13
C GLU A 121 -18.43 -9.44 7.29
N ASP A 122 -17.76 -8.42 7.85
CA ASP A 122 -17.33 -7.24 7.08
C ASP A 122 -16.34 -7.64 5.97
N PHE A 123 -15.34 -8.46 6.29
CA PHE A 123 -14.37 -8.95 5.29
C PHE A 123 -14.99 -9.90 4.28
N GLU A 124 -15.95 -10.74 4.67
CA GLU A 124 -16.73 -11.58 3.75
C GLU A 124 -17.49 -10.69 2.76
N ARG A 125 -18.14 -9.63 3.24
CA ARG A 125 -18.85 -8.66 2.38
C ARG A 125 -17.88 -7.96 1.42
N TRP A 126 -16.72 -7.53 1.88
CA TRP A 126 -15.74 -6.85 1.03
C TRP A 126 -15.09 -7.78 0.01
N SER A 127 -14.77 -9.02 0.39
CA SER A 127 -14.10 -10.00 -0.48
C SER A 127 -15.04 -10.61 -1.52
N ALA A 128 -16.34 -10.73 -1.23
CA ALA A 128 -17.36 -11.26 -2.16
C ALA A 128 -17.42 -10.48 -3.49
N GLY A 129 -16.99 -9.21 -3.52
CA GLY A 129 -16.89 -8.39 -4.74
C GLY A 129 -15.70 -8.72 -5.66
N GLY A 130 -15.04 -9.87 -5.50
CA GLY A 130 -13.84 -10.25 -6.25
C GLY A 130 -12.53 -9.74 -5.64
N ASN A 131 -12.55 -9.42 -4.34
CA ASN A 131 -11.45 -8.79 -3.62
C ASN A 131 -10.85 -9.78 -2.62
N GLU A 132 -10.48 -10.97 -3.09
CA GLU A 132 -10.04 -12.11 -2.27
C GLU A 132 -8.84 -11.79 -1.39
N GLN A 133 -8.01 -10.84 -1.80
CA GLN A 133 -6.93 -10.40 -0.94
C GLN A 133 -7.49 -9.87 0.39
N TRP A 134 -8.68 -9.26 0.42
CA TRP A 134 -9.32 -8.72 1.62
C TRP A 134 -10.19 -9.75 2.36
N ALA A 135 -9.92 -11.05 2.20
CA ALA A 135 -10.50 -12.06 3.09
C ALA A 135 -9.92 -11.93 4.52
N TYR A 136 -10.71 -12.29 5.54
CA TYR A 136 -10.29 -12.17 6.95
C TYR A 136 -9.00 -12.93 7.24
N GLU A 137 -8.81 -14.09 6.62
CA GLU A 137 -7.62 -14.94 6.74
C GLU A 137 -6.33 -14.23 6.28
N ARG A 138 -6.47 -13.29 5.33
CA ARG A 138 -5.36 -12.47 4.83
C ARG A 138 -5.13 -11.23 5.68
N ALA A 139 -6.18 -10.71 6.31
CA ALA A 139 -6.11 -9.56 7.20
C ALA A 139 -5.57 -9.92 8.60
N LEU A 140 -5.91 -11.10 9.13
CA LEU A 140 -5.57 -11.50 10.50
C LEU A 140 -4.06 -11.46 10.80
N PRO A 141 -3.16 -11.99 9.96
CA PRO A 141 -1.73 -11.89 10.21
C PRO A 141 -1.25 -10.43 10.30
N VAL A 142 -1.84 -9.53 9.53
CA VAL A 142 -1.52 -8.10 9.54
C VAL A 142 -2.08 -7.42 10.79
N TYR A 143 -3.32 -7.74 11.21
CA TYR A 143 -3.87 -7.27 12.49
C TYR A 143 -3.01 -7.70 13.68
N ARG A 144 -2.50 -8.93 13.67
CA ARG A 144 -1.56 -9.39 14.70
C ARG A 144 -0.22 -8.65 14.63
N ARG A 145 0.29 -8.35 13.44
CA ARG A 145 1.56 -7.63 13.26
C ARG A 145 1.48 -6.15 13.67
N LEU A 146 0.34 -5.50 13.47
CA LEU A 146 0.18 -4.07 13.75
C LEU A 146 -0.04 -3.77 15.24
N GLU A 147 -0.51 -4.74 16.04
CA GLU A 147 -0.89 -4.51 17.43
C GLU A 147 0.04 -5.13 18.49
N THR A 148 0.04 -4.51 19.67
CA THR A 148 0.46 -5.08 20.94
C THR A 148 -0.75 -5.05 21.89
N ASP A 149 -1.46 -6.18 22.03
CA ASP A 149 -2.60 -6.30 22.96
C ASP A 149 -2.10 -6.61 24.37
N LEU A 150 -2.25 -5.66 25.30
CA LEU A 150 -1.72 -5.78 26.66
C LEU A 150 -2.59 -6.65 27.59
N GLN A 151 -3.81 -7.01 27.17
CA GLN A 151 -4.69 -7.88 27.96
C GLN A 151 -4.56 -9.34 27.54
N PHE A 152 -4.60 -9.61 26.24
CA PHE A 152 -4.56 -10.99 25.72
C PHE A 152 -3.16 -11.46 25.36
N GLY A 153 -2.22 -10.54 25.12
CA GLY A 153 -0.87 -10.86 24.67
C GLY A 153 -0.85 -11.51 23.29
N GLU A 154 0.28 -12.12 22.93
CA GLU A 154 0.40 -12.83 21.66
C GLU A 154 -0.40 -14.14 21.70
N THR A 155 -1.37 -14.27 20.79
CA THR A 155 -2.19 -15.47 20.62
C THR A 155 -2.41 -15.76 19.13
N ALA A 156 -3.20 -16.77 18.80
CA ALA A 156 -3.63 -17.01 17.42
C ALA A 156 -4.49 -15.86 16.85
N ALA A 157 -5.14 -15.06 17.70
CA ALA A 157 -6.00 -13.94 17.31
C ALA A 157 -5.34 -12.56 17.51
N HIS A 158 -4.38 -12.45 18.45
CA HIS A 158 -3.80 -11.17 18.88
C HIS A 158 -2.30 -11.07 18.64
N GLY A 159 -1.87 -9.83 18.46
CA GLY A 159 -0.46 -9.42 18.39
C GLY A 159 0.11 -9.08 19.77
N GLY A 160 1.42 -9.27 19.93
CA GLY A 160 2.13 -8.94 21.17
C GLY A 160 3.30 -7.98 21.01
N SER A 161 3.57 -7.49 19.80
CA SER A 161 4.79 -6.73 19.49
C SER A 161 4.62 -5.65 18.42
N GLY A 162 3.41 -5.45 17.90
CA GLY A 162 3.12 -4.44 16.89
C GLY A 162 3.08 -3.01 17.45
N PRO A 163 3.21 -1.98 16.61
CA PRO A 163 3.36 -0.59 17.06
C PRO A 163 2.14 -0.01 17.80
N MET A 164 0.94 -0.52 17.50
CA MET A 164 -0.30 -0.02 18.09
C MET A 164 -0.60 -0.73 19.41
N ILE A 165 -0.51 0.00 20.52
CA ILE A 165 -0.91 -0.51 21.83
C ILE A 165 -2.43 -0.68 21.87
N VAL A 166 -2.91 -1.82 22.38
CA VAL A 166 -4.33 -2.09 22.60
C VAL A 166 -4.58 -2.45 24.06
N THR A 167 -5.53 -1.75 24.67
CA THR A 167 -5.91 -1.88 26.07
C THR A 167 -7.41 -1.73 26.25
N ARG A 168 -7.95 -2.29 27.33
CA ARG A 168 -9.38 -2.19 27.69
C ARG A 168 -9.50 -1.68 29.12
N ALA A 169 -10.55 -0.92 29.41
CA ALA A 169 -10.82 -0.45 30.77
C ALA A 169 -11.36 -1.59 31.65
N ALA A 170 -11.09 -1.53 32.95
CA ALA A 170 -11.87 -2.30 33.90
C ALA A 170 -13.33 -1.83 33.88
N LEU A 171 -14.27 -2.77 34.02
CA LEU A 171 -15.71 -2.49 34.07
C LEU A 171 -16.20 -2.49 35.52
N ASP A 172 -15.55 -1.68 36.35
CA ASP A 172 -15.80 -1.51 37.78
C ASP A 172 -16.49 -0.18 38.13
N HIS A 173 -16.44 0.83 37.25
CA HIS A 173 -17.22 2.06 37.38
C HIS A 173 -18.72 1.73 37.58
N PRO A 174 -19.47 2.42 38.48
CA PRO A 174 -20.86 2.10 38.77
C PRO A 174 -21.77 2.03 37.53
N ALA A 175 -21.64 3.00 36.61
CA ALA A 175 -22.38 3.00 35.36
C ALA A 175 -22.03 1.82 34.44
N ALA A 176 -20.77 1.39 34.40
CA ALA A 176 -20.32 0.25 33.58
C ALA A 176 -20.78 -1.08 34.18
N THR A 177 -20.76 -1.20 35.50
CA THR A 177 -21.32 -2.35 36.23
C THR A 177 -22.82 -2.47 36.01
N ALA A 178 -23.56 -1.35 36.10
CA ALA A 178 -25.00 -1.32 35.81
C ALA A 178 -25.29 -1.68 34.34
N PHE A 179 -24.48 -1.19 33.39
CA PHE A 179 -24.63 -1.55 31.98
C PHE A 179 -24.45 -3.04 31.72
N ARG A 180 -23.39 -3.66 32.27
CA ARG A 180 -23.21 -5.13 32.20
C ARG A 180 -24.42 -5.88 32.75
N ALA A 181 -24.88 -5.50 33.94
CA ALA A 181 -26.01 -6.15 34.59
C ALA A 181 -27.33 -5.96 33.83
N ALA A 182 -27.58 -4.77 33.27
CA ALA A 182 -28.74 -4.48 32.43
C ALA A 182 -28.73 -5.32 31.15
N CYS A 183 -27.56 -5.46 30.51
CA CYS A 183 -27.41 -6.33 29.34
C CYS A 183 -27.77 -7.78 29.67
N ALA A 184 -27.27 -8.31 30.78
CA ALA A 184 -27.58 -9.66 31.24
C ALA A 184 -29.08 -9.84 31.59
N GLU A 185 -29.70 -8.85 32.25
CA GLU A 185 -31.14 -8.85 32.56
C GLU A 185 -32.00 -8.92 31.30
N LEU A 186 -31.60 -8.21 30.25
CA LEU A 186 -32.30 -8.20 28.96
C LEU A 186 -31.92 -9.40 28.05
N GLY A 187 -31.03 -10.28 28.50
CA GLY A 187 -30.66 -11.51 27.80
C GLY A 187 -29.62 -11.33 26.68
N PHE A 188 -28.88 -10.22 26.66
CA PHE A 188 -27.77 -10.04 25.72
C PHE A 188 -26.55 -10.87 26.14
N ALA A 189 -25.87 -11.47 25.17
CA ALA A 189 -24.67 -12.26 25.39
C ALA A 189 -23.48 -11.38 25.83
N GLU A 190 -22.55 -11.95 26.58
CA GLU A 190 -21.25 -11.32 26.82
C GLU A 190 -20.31 -11.55 25.62
N GLU A 191 -19.56 -10.50 25.29
CA GLU A 191 -18.51 -10.49 24.28
C GLU A 191 -17.25 -9.87 24.93
N PRO A 192 -16.50 -10.64 25.75
CA PRO A 192 -15.39 -10.11 26.53
C PRO A 192 -14.23 -9.57 25.68
N ASP A 193 -14.19 -9.92 24.39
CA ASP A 193 -13.22 -9.40 23.44
C ASP A 193 -13.85 -9.02 22.09
N LYS A 194 -14.02 -7.71 21.89
CA LYS A 194 -14.49 -7.12 20.64
C LYS A 194 -13.52 -7.30 19.46
N ASN A 195 -12.28 -7.69 19.67
CA ASN A 195 -11.32 -7.96 18.60
C ASN A 195 -11.18 -9.47 18.28
N GLY A 196 -11.86 -10.32 19.05
CA GLY A 196 -11.77 -11.78 18.99
C GLY A 196 -12.76 -12.46 18.04
N GLN A 197 -13.60 -11.68 17.34
CA GLN A 197 -14.59 -12.18 16.38
C GLN A 197 -15.70 -13.05 17.01
N GLY A 198 -16.08 -12.74 18.25
CA GLY A 198 -17.28 -13.29 18.86
C GLY A 198 -18.56 -12.74 18.20
N GLY A 199 -19.70 -13.35 18.51
CA GLY A 199 -21.00 -12.83 18.08
C GLY A 199 -21.34 -11.50 18.79
N PRO A 200 -22.33 -10.74 18.26
CA PRO A 200 -22.74 -9.46 18.85
C PRO A 200 -23.14 -9.62 20.31
N GLY A 201 -22.59 -8.77 21.19
CA GLY A 201 -22.87 -8.81 22.61
C GLY A 201 -22.34 -7.60 23.38
N PHE A 202 -22.41 -7.68 24.71
CA PHE A 202 -21.91 -6.67 25.62
C PHE A 202 -20.43 -6.94 25.97
N GLY A 203 -19.57 -5.93 25.87
CA GLY A 203 -18.17 -6.10 26.25
C GLY A 203 -17.37 -4.80 26.37
N PRO A 204 -16.16 -4.89 26.96
CA PRO A 204 -15.27 -3.75 27.07
C PRO A 204 -14.76 -3.30 25.69
N VAL A 205 -14.68 -1.99 25.48
CA VAL A 205 -14.20 -1.42 24.21
C VAL A 205 -12.66 -1.46 24.18
N PRO A 206 -12.04 -2.09 23.17
CA PRO A 206 -10.60 -1.99 22.95
C PRO A 206 -10.24 -0.57 22.53
N THR A 207 -9.17 -0.05 23.10
CA THR A 207 -8.69 1.31 22.86
C THR A 207 -7.20 1.35 22.64
N ASN A 208 -6.72 2.36 21.91
CA ASN A 208 -5.30 2.66 21.77
C ASN A 208 -4.82 3.69 22.81
N VAL A 209 -5.02 3.39 24.10
CA VAL A 209 -4.65 4.27 25.22
C VAL A 209 -3.57 3.60 26.07
N SER A 210 -2.49 4.32 26.37
CA SER A 210 -1.40 3.90 27.25
C SER A 210 -1.13 4.97 28.29
N HIS A 211 -1.32 4.65 29.58
CA HIS A 211 -1.08 5.60 30.69
C HIS A 211 -1.78 6.96 30.52
N GLY A 212 -3.02 6.97 30.00
CA GLY A 212 -3.79 8.17 29.71
C GLY A 212 -3.45 8.85 28.38
N VAL A 213 -2.39 8.42 27.69
CA VAL A 213 -1.98 8.94 26.39
C VAL A 213 -2.70 8.21 25.26
N ARG A 214 -3.27 8.98 24.34
CA ARG A 214 -3.78 8.52 23.04
C ARG A 214 -2.61 8.12 22.15
N TRP A 215 -2.47 6.82 21.93
CA TRP A 215 -1.39 6.24 21.15
C TRP A 215 -1.71 6.29 19.64
N ASN A 216 -1.53 7.45 19.02
CA ASN A 216 -1.83 7.68 17.60
C ASN A 216 -0.78 7.08 16.64
N THR A 217 -1.09 7.00 15.34
CA THR A 217 -0.20 6.37 14.35
C THR A 217 1.07 7.17 14.08
N GLY A 218 1.07 8.48 14.32
CA GLY A 218 2.25 9.33 14.24
C GLY A 218 3.31 8.94 15.27
N LEU A 219 2.88 8.80 16.53
CA LEU A 219 3.72 8.30 17.63
C LEU A 219 4.20 6.85 17.37
N ALA A 220 3.29 5.99 16.93
CA ALA A 220 3.54 4.56 16.82
C ALA A 220 4.45 4.19 15.64
N TYR A 221 4.24 4.81 14.47
CA TYR A 221 4.90 4.41 13.21
C TYR A 221 5.95 5.41 12.72
N ILE A 222 5.66 6.72 12.80
CA ILE A 222 6.51 7.72 12.16
C ILE A 222 7.67 8.14 13.05
N LEU A 223 7.42 8.49 14.33
CA LEU A 223 8.52 8.93 15.19
C LEU A 223 9.69 7.93 15.25
N PRO A 224 9.47 6.61 15.39
CA PRO A 224 10.55 5.63 15.37
C PRO A 224 11.24 5.49 13.99
N ALA A 225 10.57 5.87 12.90
CA ALA A 225 11.09 5.75 11.54
C ALA A 225 11.82 7.01 11.05
N LEU A 226 11.76 8.13 11.78
CA LEU A 226 12.40 9.41 11.39
C LEU A 226 13.92 9.33 11.29
N GLU A 227 14.56 8.35 11.94
CA GLU A 227 16.01 8.15 11.86
C GLU A 227 16.47 7.53 10.52
N ARG A 228 15.53 7.01 9.71
CA ARG A 228 15.85 6.35 8.44
C ARG A 228 16.14 7.37 7.34
N PRO A 229 17.30 7.32 6.68
CA PRO A 229 17.71 8.34 5.71
C PRO A 229 16.87 8.35 4.43
N ASN A 230 16.18 7.24 4.13
CA ASN A 230 15.33 7.06 2.95
C ASN A 230 13.86 7.47 3.18
N LEU A 231 13.49 7.94 4.39
CA LEU A 231 12.16 8.47 4.69
C LEU A 231 12.23 9.99 4.94
N VAL A 232 11.57 10.75 4.09
CA VAL A 232 11.35 12.20 4.29
C VAL A 232 9.91 12.42 4.70
N VAL A 233 9.67 13.16 5.78
CA VAL A 233 8.32 13.52 6.26
C VAL A 233 8.20 15.03 6.31
N GLU A 234 7.21 15.58 5.61
CA GLU A 234 7.00 17.01 5.45
C GLU A 234 5.61 17.41 5.91
N GLY A 235 5.56 18.37 6.84
CA GLY A 235 4.33 18.98 7.33
C GLY A 235 4.01 20.28 6.65
N ASP A 236 2.84 20.84 6.97
CA ASP A 236 2.35 22.12 6.45
C ASP A 236 2.37 22.18 4.91
N THR A 237 2.20 21.02 4.27
CA THR A 237 2.34 20.83 2.82
C THR A 237 1.02 20.31 2.26
N LEU A 238 0.23 21.20 1.68
CA LEU A 238 -1.05 20.86 1.07
C LEU A 238 -0.81 20.29 -0.33
N VAL A 239 -1.12 19.01 -0.53
CA VAL A 239 -1.22 18.46 -1.89
C VAL A 239 -2.48 19.01 -2.57
N ARG A 240 -2.31 19.56 -3.77
CA ARG A 240 -3.38 20.22 -4.54
C ARG A 240 -3.99 19.31 -5.60
N ARG A 241 -3.15 18.53 -6.28
CA ARG A 241 -3.53 17.53 -7.30
C ARG A 241 -2.39 16.58 -7.63
N VAL A 242 -2.72 15.45 -8.24
CA VAL A 242 -1.78 14.53 -8.89
C VAL A 242 -1.47 15.03 -10.30
N LEU A 243 -0.23 14.81 -10.75
CA LEU A 243 0.25 15.16 -12.08
C LEU A 243 0.39 13.91 -12.94
N PHE A 244 0.13 14.04 -14.24
CA PHE A 244 0.19 12.95 -15.20
C PHE A 244 1.10 13.29 -16.38
N ASP A 245 1.62 12.27 -17.06
CA ASP A 245 2.42 12.43 -18.27
C ASP A 245 1.65 13.09 -19.43
N ASP A 246 2.39 13.78 -20.32
CA ASP A 246 1.84 14.71 -21.33
C ASP A 246 0.89 14.08 -22.37
N ALA A 247 0.80 12.74 -22.43
CA ALA A 247 -0.21 12.04 -23.22
C ALA A 247 -1.65 12.34 -22.72
N ALA A 248 -1.83 12.62 -21.43
CA ALA A 248 -3.12 13.00 -20.84
C ALA A 248 -3.34 14.53 -20.82
N SER A 249 -2.28 15.32 -20.61
CA SER A 249 -2.35 16.78 -20.53
C SER A 249 -2.70 17.47 -21.86
N ALA A 250 -2.42 16.83 -22.99
CA ALA A 250 -2.76 17.35 -24.32
C ALA A 250 -4.19 17.01 -24.81
N ALA A 251 -4.96 16.19 -24.08
CA ALA A 251 -6.31 15.78 -24.49
C ALA A 251 -7.41 16.82 -24.18
N GLY A 252 -7.03 18.06 -23.85
CA GLY A 252 -7.90 19.23 -23.75
C GLY A 252 -8.29 19.89 -25.08
N ALA A 253 -7.94 19.29 -26.24
CA ALA A 253 -8.35 19.81 -27.55
C ALA A 253 -9.16 18.77 -28.35
N ALA A 254 -10.48 18.88 -28.23
CA ALA A 254 -11.50 18.34 -29.14
C ALA A 254 -11.46 16.83 -29.46
N GLY A 255 -12.41 16.10 -28.84
CA GLY A 255 -13.14 15.01 -29.49
C GLY A 255 -12.35 13.78 -29.93
N ARG A 256 -12.36 12.73 -29.09
CA ARG A 256 -12.27 11.34 -29.58
C ARG A 256 -13.35 10.48 -28.93
N ALA A 257 -14.50 10.45 -29.57
CA ALA A 257 -15.35 9.26 -29.57
C ALA A 257 -14.80 8.32 -30.65
N SER A 258 -13.87 7.44 -30.30
CA SER A 258 -13.49 6.28 -31.13
C SER A 258 -12.73 5.27 -30.27
N ALA A 259 -13.30 4.06 -30.19
CA ALA A 259 -12.64 2.89 -29.62
C ALA A 259 -11.32 2.60 -30.36
N GLY A 260 -10.21 2.55 -29.63
CA GLY A 260 -8.87 2.25 -30.15
C GLY A 260 -7.76 2.77 -29.24
N THR A 261 -7.29 1.93 -28.30
CA THR A 261 -5.98 1.94 -27.62
C THR A 261 -5.32 3.31 -27.39
N ALA A 262 -5.81 4.08 -26.43
CA ALA A 262 -5.00 5.13 -25.78
C ALA A 262 -4.22 4.47 -24.62
N SER A 263 -2.94 4.83 -24.45
CA SER A 263 -2.16 4.44 -23.26
C SER A 263 -2.86 4.95 -22.00
N ALA A 264 -2.86 4.16 -20.92
CA ALA A 264 -3.32 4.64 -19.62
C ALA A 264 -2.47 5.84 -19.19
N ALA A 265 -3.09 6.84 -18.55
CA ALA A 265 -2.36 7.99 -18.02
C ALA A 265 -1.46 7.53 -16.88
N ARG A 266 -0.22 8.02 -16.82
CA ARG A 266 0.71 7.67 -15.74
C ARG A 266 0.87 8.82 -14.77
N ALA A 267 0.64 8.58 -13.48
CA ALA A 267 0.97 9.55 -12.44
C ALA A 267 2.49 9.71 -12.35
N ILE A 268 2.95 10.96 -12.35
CA ILE A 268 4.37 11.33 -12.35
C ILE A 268 4.79 12.13 -11.11
N GLY A 269 3.84 12.47 -10.24
CA GLY A 269 4.10 13.31 -9.08
C GLY A 269 2.88 14.05 -8.59
N VAL A 270 3.11 15.07 -7.76
CA VAL A 270 2.06 15.91 -7.16
C VAL A 270 2.43 17.40 -7.22
N GLU A 271 1.40 18.23 -7.37
CA GLU A 271 1.50 19.67 -7.10
C GLU A 271 1.21 19.92 -5.62
N VAL A 272 2.08 20.66 -4.96
CA VAL A 272 1.97 20.98 -3.53
C VAL A 272 2.03 22.48 -3.28
N GLU A 273 1.45 22.91 -2.18
CA GLU A 273 1.57 24.26 -1.64
C GLU A 273 2.09 24.23 -0.21
N ARG A 274 3.13 25.02 0.06
CA ARG A 274 3.73 25.19 1.38
C ARG A 274 4.09 26.66 1.59
N GLY A 275 3.58 27.27 2.66
CA GLY A 275 3.84 28.69 2.93
C GLY A 275 3.43 29.64 1.80
N GLY A 276 2.41 29.27 1.02
CA GLY A 276 1.95 30.00 -0.17
C GLY A 276 2.81 29.81 -1.43
N ILE A 277 3.85 28.96 -1.38
CA ILE A 277 4.69 28.62 -2.52
C ILE A 277 4.19 27.33 -3.14
N HIS A 278 3.96 27.35 -4.46
CA HIS A 278 3.59 26.17 -5.23
C HIS A 278 4.84 25.50 -5.79
N SER A 279 4.93 24.18 -5.66
CA SER A 279 6.01 23.37 -6.23
C SER A 279 5.50 22.03 -6.75
N VAL A 280 6.30 21.40 -7.60
CA VAL A 280 6.06 20.05 -8.11
C VAL A 280 7.06 19.11 -7.47
N ILE A 281 6.60 17.91 -7.11
CA ILE A 281 7.46 16.83 -6.62
C ILE A 281 7.19 15.59 -7.47
N GLU A 282 8.22 15.03 -8.06
CA GLU A 282 8.12 13.88 -8.96
C GLU A 282 8.22 12.55 -8.20
N ALA A 283 7.50 11.54 -8.67
CA ALA A 283 7.60 10.18 -8.15
C ALA A 283 7.34 9.11 -9.20
N THR A 284 7.88 7.91 -8.94
CA THR A 284 7.55 6.72 -9.73
C THR A 284 6.14 6.19 -9.40
N GLU A 285 5.72 6.30 -8.13
CA GLU A 285 4.38 5.94 -7.66
C GLU A 285 3.86 6.97 -6.64
N VAL A 286 2.57 7.32 -6.76
CA VAL A 286 1.85 8.18 -5.82
C VAL A 286 0.78 7.36 -5.11
N VAL A 287 0.74 7.41 -3.78
CA VAL A 287 -0.27 6.73 -2.97
C VAL A 287 -1.07 7.74 -2.16
N LEU A 288 -2.37 7.85 -2.44
CA LEU A 288 -3.30 8.72 -1.72
C LEU A 288 -3.76 8.03 -0.43
N ALA A 289 -3.46 8.64 0.71
CA ALA A 289 -3.89 8.22 2.04
C ALA A 289 -4.46 9.42 2.83
N ALA A 290 -5.11 10.36 2.13
CA ALA A 290 -5.62 11.61 2.67
C ALA A 290 -6.94 11.44 3.45
N GLY A 291 -7.47 10.22 3.51
CA GLY A 291 -8.70 9.84 4.20
C GLY A 291 -9.94 10.03 3.33
N SER A 292 -11.05 9.43 3.76
CA SER A 292 -12.26 9.28 2.93
C SER A 292 -12.96 10.56 2.47
N VAL A 293 -12.52 11.74 2.92
CA VAL A 293 -13.00 13.05 2.45
C VAL A 293 -12.04 13.68 1.45
N LYS A 294 -10.74 13.79 1.80
CA LYS A 294 -9.75 14.47 0.96
C LYS A 294 -9.29 13.61 -0.22
N THR A 295 -9.24 12.29 -0.08
CA THR A 295 -8.85 11.39 -1.19
C THR A 295 -9.78 11.50 -2.41
N PRO A 296 -11.11 11.36 -2.30
CA PRO A 296 -11.99 11.57 -3.46
C PRO A 296 -11.94 13.02 -3.95
N GLN A 297 -11.78 14.02 -3.07
CA GLN A 297 -11.57 15.40 -3.50
C GLN A 297 -10.31 15.54 -4.38
N LEU A 298 -9.18 14.96 -3.97
CA LEU A 298 -7.93 15.00 -4.71
C LEU A 298 -8.05 14.28 -6.05
N LEU A 299 -8.71 13.11 -6.11
CA LEU A 299 -8.99 12.43 -7.37
C LEU A 299 -9.80 13.32 -8.32
N LEU A 300 -10.89 13.93 -7.84
CA LEU A 300 -11.72 14.83 -8.63
C LEU A 300 -10.92 16.05 -9.14
N LEU A 301 -10.15 16.72 -8.28
CA LEU A 301 -9.29 17.85 -8.65
C LEU A 301 -8.18 17.47 -9.63
N SER A 302 -7.80 16.19 -9.65
CA SER A 302 -6.80 15.63 -10.56
C SER A 302 -7.40 15.15 -11.89
N GLY A 303 -8.70 15.34 -12.12
CA GLY A 303 -9.37 14.92 -13.36
C GLY A 303 -9.83 13.46 -13.38
N ILE A 304 -9.85 12.79 -12.22
CA ILE A 304 -10.31 11.40 -12.10
C ILE A 304 -11.68 11.42 -11.42
N GLY A 305 -12.74 11.08 -12.17
CA GLY A 305 -14.10 11.16 -11.65
C GLY A 305 -15.19 11.17 -12.72
N PRO A 306 -16.43 11.57 -12.36
CA PRO A 306 -17.51 11.72 -13.33
C PRO A 306 -17.22 12.88 -14.30
N ARG A 307 -17.22 12.60 -15.60
CA ARG A 307 -16.85 13.54 -16.67
C ARG A 307 -17.59 14.88 -16.62
N GLU A 308 -18.92 14.84 -16.65
CA GLU A 308 -19.74 16.05 -16.78
C GLU A 308 -19.54 17.04 -15.60
N PRO A 309 -19.53 16.61 -14.32
CA PRO A 309 -19.14 17.48 -13.20
C PRO A 309 -17.74 18.11 -13.33
N LEU A 310 -16.74 17.36 -13.78
CA LEU A 310 -15.37 17.85 -13.91
C LEU A 310 -15.26 18.90 -15.00
N GLU A 311 -15.84 18.64 -16.18
CA GLU A 311 -15.85 19.57 -17.31
C GLU A 311 -16.57 20.88 -16.97
N ARG A 312 -17.65 20.84 -16.18
CA ARG A 312 -18.35 22.05 -15.71
C ARG A 312 -17.48 22.96 -14.83
N LEU A 313 -16.49 22.40 -14.14
CA LEU A 313 -15.53 23.13 -13.30
C LEU A 313 -14.24 23.49 -14.06
N GLY A 314 -14.16 23.18 -15.35
CA GLY A 314 -12.96 23.39 -16.16
C GLY A 314 -11.81 22.45 -15.82
N ILE A 315 -12.09 21.31 -15.19
CA ILE A 315 -11.10 20.28 -14.85
C ILE A 315 -11.00 19.31 -16.03
N ALA A 316 -9.80 19.15 -16.60
CA ALA A 316 -9.56 18.19 -17.66
C ALA A 316 -9.73 16.75 -17.16
N VAL A 317 -10.45 15.93 -17.92
CA VAL A 317 -10.72 14.54 -17.52
C VAL A 317 -9.54 13.66 -17.93
N VAL A 318 -8.90 13.06 -16.93
CA VAL A 318 -7.81 12.08 -17.07
C VAL A 318 -8.39 10.67 -17.16
N ALA A 319 -9.30 10.32 -16.25
CA ALA A 319 -10.00 9.04 -16.24
C ALA A 319 -11.45 9.21 -15.80
N GLU A 320 -12.37 8.60 -16.54
CA GLU A 320 -13.79 8.64 -16.23
C GLU A 320 -14.15 7.52 -15.26
N LEU A 321 -14.16 7.86 -13.97
CA LEU A 321 -14.50 6.95 -12.87
C LEU A 321 -15.68 7.55 -12.07
N PRO A 322 -16.95 7.28 -12.46
CA PRO A 322 -18.11 7.88 -11.81
C PRO A 322 -18.28 7.43 -10.34
N GLY A 323 -17.58 6.38 -9.92
CA GLY A 323 -17.52 5.93 -8.53
C GLY A 323 -16.80 6.88 -7.57
N VAL A 324 -15.95 7.80 -8.05
CA VAL A 324 -15.22 8.74 -7.18
C VAL A 324 -16.19 9.67 -6.46
N GLY A 325 -16.17 9.60 -5.13
CA GLY A 325 -17.08 10.33 -4.24
C GLY A 325 -18.52 9.80 -4.24
N ALA A 326 -18.84 8.76 -5.00
CA ALA A 326 -20.18 8.18 -5.04
C ALA A 326 -20.37 7.12 -3.95
N GLU A 327 -21.62 6.95 -3.54
CA GLU A 327 -22.10 5.85 -2.69
C GLU A 327 -21.27 5.54 -1.44
N PHE A 328 -20.73 6.56 -0.77
CA PHE A 328 -20.02 6.33 0.49
C PHE A 328 -21.01 5.90 1.59
N SER A 329 -20.50 5.23 2.62
CA SER A 329 -21.26 4.79 3.79
C SER A 329 -20.64 5.34 5.08
N ASP A 330 -21.45 5.58 6.10
CA ASP A 330 -21.05 6.02 7.45
C ASP A 330 -22.22 5.75 8.42
N HIS A 331 -21.94 5.74 9.71
CA HIS A 331 -22.91 5.37 10.73
C HIS A 331 -23.68 6.59 11.25
N PRO A 332 -25.00 6.69 11.03
CA PRO A 332 -25.81 7.71 11.67
C PRO A 332 -25.88 7.43 13.17
N GLN A 333 -25.77 8.49 13.97
CA GLN A 333 -25.66 8.37 15.42
C GLN A 333 -26.60 9.36 16.13
N VAL A 334 -27.15 8.95 17.27
CA VAL A 334 -27.78 9.84 18.25
C VAL A 334 -27.17 9.60 19.63
N VAL A 335 -27.29 10.57 20.53
CA VAL A 335 -26.93 10.38 21.94
C VAL A 335 -28.20 10.29 22.75
N VAL A 336 -28.39 9.15 23.44
CA VAL A 336 -29.45 9.01 24.45
C VAL A 336 -28.86 9.40 25.79
N GLU A 337 -29.21 10.60 26.25
CA GLU A 337 -28.72 11.15 27.50
C GLU A 337 -29.66 10.83 28.68
N TRP A 338 -29.04 10.59 29.82
CA TRP A 338 -29.72 10.29 31.07
C TRP A 338 -29.07 11.03 32.24
N GLN A 339 -29.88 11.28 33.26
CA GLN A 339 -29.48 11.98 34.46
C GLN A 339 -29.11 10.97 35.56
N PRO A 340 -27.87 10.99 36.07
CA PRO A 340 -27.54 10.22 37.26
C PRO A 340 -28.25 10.79 38.50
N ALA A 341 -28.67 9.89 39.40
CA ALA A 341 -29.33 10.23 40.67
C ALA A 341 -28.34 10.75 41.73
N HIS A 342 -27.06 10.41 41.58
CA HIS A 342 -25.95 10.85 42.43
C HIS A 342 -24.63 10.76 41.66
N GLU A 343 -23.58 11.37 42.20
CA GLU A 343 -22.22 11.29 41.65
C GLU A 343 -21.72 9.84 41.60
N LEU A 344 -21.17 9.44 40.45
CA LEU A 344 -20.76 8.05 40.18
C LEU A 344 -19.24 7.82 40.30
N GLY A 345 -18.49 8.86 40.65
CA GLY A 345 -17.04 8.86 40.70
C GLY A 345 -16.40 9.20 39.35
N GLU A 346 -15.07 9.33 39.36
CA GLU A 346 -14.31 9.62 38.14
C GLU A 346 -14.15 8.36 37.27
N PRO A 347 -14.08 8.52 35.94
CA PRO A 347 -13.81 7.41 35.05
C PRO A 347 -12.39 6.85 35.22
N PRO A 348 -12.13 5.61 34.78
CA PRO A 348 -10.79 5.02 34.80
C PRO A 348 -9.77 5.88 34.03
N ALA A 349 -8.54 5.95 34.57
CA ALA A 349 -7.46 6.86 34.14
C ALA A 349 -7.44 7.22 32.64
N GLY A 350 -7.95 8.42 32.32
CA GLY A 350 -7.90 9.00 30.97
C GLY A 350 -8.80 8.31 29.95
N ARG A 351 -9.89 7.65 30.36
CA ARG A 351 -10.82 6.94 29.46
C ARG A 351 -12.23 7.45 29.63
N TRP A 352 -12.78 8.02 28.59
CA TRP A 352 -14.17 8.46 28.62
C TRP A 352 -15.18 7.37 28.26
N MET A 353 -14.77 6.31 27.56
CA MET A 353 -15.63 5.16 27.23
C MET A 353 -15.30 3.95 28.10
N SER A 354 -16.30 3.10 28.34
CA SER A 354 -16.15 1.83 29.06
C SER A 354 -16.39 0.60 28.17
N ALA A 355 -17.63 0.39 27.77
CA ALA A 355 -18.13 -0.81 27.12
C ALA A 355 -19.14 -0.45 26.01
N SER A 356 -19.33 -1.38 25.09
CA SER A 356 -20.40 -1.32 24.08
C SER A 356 -21.29 -2.56 24.16
N LEU A 357 -22.55 -2.38 23.79
CA LEU A 357 -23.43 -3.47 23.37
C LEU A 357 -23.54 -3.40 21.85
N ASP A 358 -23.09 -4.46 21.19
CA ASP A 358 -23.24 -4.60 19.75
C ASP A 358 -24.49 -5.43 19.47
N LEU A 359 -25.36 -4.89 18.64
CA LEU A 359 -26.48 -5.57 18.01
C LEU A 359 -26.09 -5.89 16.56
N PRO A 360 -26.78 -6.83 15.87
CA PRO A 360 -26.49 -7.14 14.47
C PRO A 360 -26.55 -5.95 13.51
N TYR A 361 -27.16 -4.83 13.91
CA TYR A 361 -27.39 -3.64 13.08
C TYR A 361 -26.98 -2.32 13.76
N ALA A 362 -26.57 -2.34 15.03
CA ALA A 362 -26.33 -1.11 15.79
C ALA A 362 -25.31 -1.31 16.91
N GLU A 363 -24.71 -0.21 17.36
CA GLU A 363 -23.82 -0.15 18.50
C GLU A 363 -24.39 0.82 19.53
N ILE A 364 -24.40 0.39 20.80
CA ILE A 364 -24.76 1.22 21.95
C ILE A 364 -23.50 1.34 22.81
N LEU A 365 -22.81 2.47 22.70
CA LEU A 365 -21.53 2.77 23.33
C LEU A 365 -21.73 3.65 24.56
N GLN A 366 -21.24 3.22 25.72
CA GLN A 366 -21.38 3.98 26.96
C GLN A 366 -20.29 5.04 27.09
N SER A 367 -20.72 6.29 27.30
CA SER A 367 -19.84 7.35 27.82
C SER A 367 -19.91 7.40 29.35
N LEU A 368 -18.74 7.48 29.98
CA LEU A 368 -18.56 7.77 31.41
C LEU A 368 -18.31 9.26 31.69
N VAL A 369 -18.21 10.07 30.63
CA VAL A 369 -18.00 11.53 30.72
C VAL A 369 -19.15 12.23 29.98
N PRO A 370 -19.67 13.35 30.51
CA PRO A 370 -20.67 14.14 29.80
C PRO A 370 -20.18 14.56 28.40
N MET A 371 -21.01 14.42 27.38
CA MET A 371 -20.61 14.69 25.99
C MET A 371 -20.05 16.10 25.76
N PRO A 372 -20.60 17.18 26.35
CA PRO A 372 -20.01 18.52 26.22
C PRO A 372 -18.60 18.63 26.82
N GLU A 373 -18.34 17.91 27.93
CA GLU A 373 -17.04 17.95 28.62
C GLU A 373 -15.93 17.24 27.86
N LEU A 374 -16.28 16.34 26.93
CA LEU A 374 -15.31 15.71 26.03
C LEU A 374 -14.71 16.71 25.04
N LEU A 375 -15.53 17.60 24.51
CA LEU A 375 -15.12 18.63 23.56
C LEU A 375 -14.54 19.84 24.30
N GLU A 376 -15.10 20.19 25.45
CA GLU A 376 -14.71 21.35 26.25
C GLU A 376 -14.55 20.95 27.72
N PRO A 377 -13.37 20.43 28.15
CA PRO A 377 -13.17 20.06 29.55
C PRO A 377 -13.34 21.21 30.54
N ALA A 378 -13.15 22.45 30.08
CA ALA A 378 -13.45 23.66 30.85
C ALA A 378 -14.95 23.86 31.13
N ALA A 379 -15.84 23.18 30.40
CA ALA A 379 -17.27 23.15 30.67
C ALA A 379 -17.64 22.26 31.88
N ARG A 380 -16.66 21.55 32.47
CA ARG A 380 -16.82 20.85 33.75
C ARG A 380 -17.39 21.82 34.77
N ARG A 381 -18.62 21.54 35.21
CA ARG A 381 -19.31 22.41 36.16
C ARG A 381 -18.58 22.34 37.52
N PRO A 382 -18.42 23.47 38.23
CA PRO A 382 -17.97 23.43 39.63
C PRO A 382 -18.95 22.57 40.45
N GLU A 383 -18.46 21.92 41.52
CA GLU A 383 -19.23 21.02 42.40
C GLU A 383 -20.67 21.52 42.56
N SER A 384 -21.58 20.89 41.81
CA SER A 384 -23.00 21.20 41.81
C SER A 384 -23.72 20.07 42.52
N SER A 385 -24.85 20.36 43.15
CA SER A 385 -25.58 19.33 43.90
C SER A 385 -26.19 18.23 43.02
N ARG A 386 -26.14 18.37 41.68
CA ARG A 386 -26.67 17.40 40.73
C ARG A 386 -25.58 17.02 39.70
N PRO A 387 -25.32 15.72 39.48
CA PRO A 387 -24.31 15.29 38.52
C PRO A 387 -24.68 15.73 37.10
N ALA A 388 -23.69 15.90 36.23
CA ALA A 388 -23.93 16.17 34.82
C ALA A 388 -24.54 14.95 34.11
N PRO A 389 -25.38 15.15 33.07
CA PRO A 389 -25.93 14.05 32.29
C PRO A 389 -24.85 13.21 31.61
N LEU A 390 -25.05 11.89 31.61
CA LEU A 390 -24.21 10.93 30.87
C LEU A 390 -24.96 10.44 29.64
N GLY A 391 -24.21 9.92 28.66
CA GLY A 391 -24.74 9.56 27.35
C GLY A 391 -24.42 8.13 26.94
N PHE A 392 -25.35 7.52 26.21
CA PHE A 392 -25.07 6.41 25.33
C PHE A 392 -25.05 6.91 23.89
N LEU A 393 -23.95 6.67 23.17
CA LEU A 393 -23.86 6.91 21.74
C LEU A 393 -24.49 5.71 21.04
N VAL A 394 -25.54 5.95 20.26
CA VAL A 394 -26.36 4.94 19.62
C VAL A 394 -26.23 5.10 18.11
N SER A 395 -25.56 4.14 17.47
CA SER A 395 -25.18 4.22 16.05
C SER A 395 -25.76 3.05 15.27
N VAL A 396 -26.29 3.30 14.07
CA VAL A 396 -26.61 2.21 13.12
C VAL A 396 -25.32 1.81 12.42
N GLN A 397 -24.99 0.51 12.45
CA GLN A 397 -23.77 -0.07 11.89
C GLN A 397 -24.03 -0.89 10.60
N ALA A 398 -25.28 -1.00 10.18
CA ALA A 398 -25.73 -1.76 9.00
C ALA A 398 -26.60 -0.91 8.07
N GLU A 399 -26.25 0.36 7.93
CA GLU A 399 -26.98 1.35 7.17
C GLU A 399 -27.04 1.04 5.66
N THR A 400 -28.17 1.41 5.09
CA THR A 400 -28.50 1.23 3.67
C THR A 400 -28.49 2.54 2.90
N SER A 401 -28.58 3.68 3.59
CA SER A 401 -28.35 4.99 2.99
C SER A 401 -26.92 5.14 2.45
N ARG A 402 -26.78 5.95 1.39
CA ARG A 402 -25.51 6.18 0.69
C ARG A 402 -25.30 7.67 0.47
N GLY A 403 -24.16 8.15 0.92
CA GLY A 403 -23.75 9.54 0.79
C GLY A 403 -23.02 9.82 -0.52
N ARG A 404 -22.71 11.09 -0.75
CA ARG A 404 -21.98 11.57 -1.90
C ARG A 404 -21.03 12.73 -1.55
N ILE A 405 -19.85 12.71 -2.15
CA ILE A 405 -18.87 13.79 -2.14
C ILE A 405 -18.74 14.36 -3.55
N THR A 406 -18.85 15.67 -3.69
CA THR A 406 -18.70 16.38 -4.97
C THR A 406 -17.90 17.66 -4.82
N LEU A 407 -17.53 18.27 -5.94
CA LEU A 407 -16.90 19.59 -5.99
C LEU A 407 -17.89 20.64 -6.51
N ASP A 408 -17.84 21.82 -5.92
CA ASP A 408 -18.52 23.03 -6.41
C ASP A 408 -17.53 24.03 -7.05
N THR A 409 -16.23 23.78 -6.88
CA THR A 409 -15.14 24.64 -7.33
C THR A 409 -13.91 23.79 -7.64
N SER A 410 -13.03 24.29 -8.51
CA SER A 410 -11.71 23.72 -8.80
C SER A 410 -10.60 24.20 -7.85
N ASP A 411 -10.93 25.05 -6.88
CA ASP A 411 -9.99 25.48 -5.83
C ASP A 411 -9.74 24.34 -4.81
N PRO A 412 -8.50 23.80 -4.72
CA PRO A 412 -8.18 22.71 -3.81
C PRO A 412 -8.22 23.10 -2.32
N SER A 413 -8.20 24.40 -2.01
CA SER A 413 -8.31 24.91 -0.63
C SER A 413 -9.76 24.91 -0.13
N ALA A 414 -10.74 24.94 -1.04
CA ALA A 414 -12.14 24.88 -0.68
C ALA A 414 -12.53 23.47 -0.20
N PRO A 415 -13.43 23.36 0.80
CA PRO A 415 -13.96 22.07 1.22
C PRO A 415 -14.85 21.48 0.10
N PRO A 416 -14.88 20.14 -0.05
CA PRO A 416 -15.83 19.50 -0.95
C PRO A 416 -17.25 19.57 -0.36
N VAL A 417 -18.26 19.35 -1.19
CA VAL A 417 -19.64 19.15 -0.74
C VAL A 417 -19.80 17.72 -0.25
N ILE A 418 -20.28 17.56 0.98
CA ILE A 418 -20.46 16.25 1.63
C ILE A 418 -21.92 16.10 2.04
N ASP A 419 -22.62 15.16 1.40
CA ASP A 419 -24.01 14.81 1.68
C ASP A 419 -24.10 13.37 2.18
N TYR A 420 -24.55 13.15 3.41
CA TYR A 420 -24.62 11.80 4.01
C TYR A 420 -25.91 11.05 3.69
N HIS A 421 -27.01 11.77 3.46
CA HIS A 421 -28.35 11.21 3.24
C HIS A 421 -28.83 10.26 4.35
N TYR A 422 -28.43 10.51 5.60
CA TYR A 422 -28.75 9.64 6.72
C TYR A 422 -30.25 9.43 6.93
N LEU A 423 -30.59 8.19 7.27
CA LEU A 423 -31.95 7.78 7.59
C LEU A 423 -32.94 8.09 6.44
N SER A 424 -32.45 8.07 5.20
CA SER A 424 -33.29 8.27 4.02
C SER A 424 -34.14 7.04 3.69
N THR A 425 -33.68 5.84 4.06
CA THR A 425 -34.40 4.57 3.89
C THR A 425 -35.26 4.23 5.11
N ASP A 426 -36.30 3.40 4.91
CA ASP A 426 -37.14 2.90 6.01
C ASP A 426 -36.40 1.92 6.92
N ASP A 427 -35.45 1.17 6.37
CA ASP A 427 -34.61 0.24 7.13
C ASP A 427 -33.73 0.97 8.14
N ASP A 428 -33.06 2.04 7.72
CA ASP A 428 -32.21 2.85 8.59
C ASP A 428 -33.02 3.49 9.73
N ARG A 429 -34.21 4.02 9.40
CA ARG A 429 -35.12 4.59 10.40
C ARG A 429 -35.58 3.53 11.42
N ARG A 430 -35.96 2.33 10.95
CA ARG A 430 -36.35 1.22 11.83
C ARG A 430 -35.21 0.78 12.75
N MET A 431 -34.01 0.59 12.21
CA MET A 431 -32.83 0.17 12.99
C MET A 431 -32.49 1.22 14.06
N MET A 432 -32.51 2.50 13.71
CA MET A 432 -32.27 3.58 14.66
C MET A 432 -33.33 3.63 15.78
N ARG A 433 -34.62 3.53 15.43
CA ARG A 433 -35.70 3.49 16.44
C ARG A 433 -35.55 2.32 17.41
N ASP A 434 -35.24 1.14 16.88
CA ASP A 434 -35.05 -0.05 17.70
C ASP A 434 -33.83 0.10 18.63
N ALA A 435 -32.71 0.61 18.12
CA ALA A 435 -31.52 0.86 18.92
C ALA A 435 -31.81 1.85 20.06
N VAL A 436 -32.50 2.97 19.79
CA VAL A 436 -32.90 3.94 20.82
C VAL A 436 -33.83 3.32 21.87
N ARG A 437 -34.82 2.52 21.44
CA ARG A 437 -35.70 1.79 22.37
C ARG A 437 -34.95 0.76 23.21
N THR A 438 -33.95 0.11 22.64
CA THR A 438 -33.10 -0.83 23.36
C THR A 438 -32.25 -0.11 24.41
N THR A 439 -31.65 1.03 24.08
CA THR A 439 -30.96 1.89 25.06
C THR A 439 -31.89 2.36 26.18
N ALA A 440 -33.13 2.75 25.85
CA ALA A 440 -34.11 3.12 26.86
C ALA A 440 -34.47 1.94 27.79
N ARG A 441 -34.63 0.72 27.25
CA ARG A 441 -34.87 -0.49 28.05
C ARG A 441 -33.70 -0.80 28.99
N LEU A 442 -32.46 -0.59 28.54
CA LEU A 442 -31.27 -0.74 29.40
C LEU A 442 -31.31 0.23 30.58
N LEU A 443 -31.58 1.51 30.33
CA LEU A 443 -31.66 2.55 31.36
C LEU A 443 -32.84 2.35 32.34
N LEU A 444 -33.92 1.72 31.88
CA LEU A 444 -35.12 1.41 32.69
C LEU A 444 -35.05 0.04 33.39
N SER A 445 -33.94 -0.69 33.24
CA SER A 445 -33.73 -1.99 33.88
C SER A 445 -33.57 -1.88 35.40
N ARG A 446 -33.73 -3.01 36.11
CA ARG A 446 -33.49 -3.06 37.56
C ARG A 446 -32.04 -2.71 37.90
N ALA A 447 -31.10 -3.03 37.03
CA ALA A 447 -29.68 -2.70 37.21
C ALA A 447 -29.40 -1.19 37.26
N PHE A 448 -30.16 -0.37 36.52
CA PHE A 448 -30.02 1.08 36.51
C PHE A 448 -30.91 1.82 37.51
N GLU A 449 -31.91 1.14 38.11
CA GLU A 449 -32.82 1.71 39.12
C GLU A 449 -32.14 2.58 40.20
N PRO A 450 -31.01 2.20 40.82
CA PRO A 450 -30.38 3.04 41.84
C PRO A 450 -29.62 4.25 41.26
N LEU A 451 -29.31 4.25 39.96
CA LEU A 451 -28.47 5.25 39.31
C LEU A 451 -29.28 6.26 38.48
N PHE A 452 -30.44 5.87 37.95
CA PHE A 452 -31.18 6.62 36.94
C PHE A 452 -32.24 7.57 37.54
N ASP A 453 -32.14 8.87 37.24
CA ASP A 453 -33.09 9.93 37.65
C ASP A 453 -33.88 10.51 36.45
N GLY A 454 -33.89 9.80 35.32
CA GLY A 454 -34.67 10.16 34.13
C GLY A 454 -33.83 10.47 32.90
N PHE A 455 -34.52 10.56 31.76
CA PHE A 455 -33.95 11.04 30.50
C PHE A 455 -33.88 12.57 30.50
N THR A 456 -32.88 13.15 29.86
CA THR A 456 -32.72 14.61 29.80
C THR A 456 -33.30 15.22 28.53
N SER A 457 -33.13 14.56 27.39
CA SER A 457 -33.53 15.07 26.08
C SER A 457 -34.62 14.25 25.40
N LEU A 458 -34.82 12.99 25.80
CA LEU A 458 -35.82 12.07 25.26
C LEU A 458 -37.07 12.05 26.16
N ASP A 459 -38.25 12.35 25.62
CA ASP A 459 -39.51 12.15 26.33
C ASP A 459 -39.86 10.64 26.29
N PRO A 460 -40.04 9.96 27.44
CA PRO A 460 -40.46 8.56 27.48
C PRO A 460 -41.72 8.27 26.65
N ALA A 461 -42.62 9.25 26.47
CA ALA A 461 -43.80 9.10 25.64
C ALA A 461 -43.48 9.02 24.13
N ASP A 462 -42.34 9.52 23.68
CA ASP A 462 -41.87 9.38 22.29
C ASP A 462 -41.57 7.91 21.96
N LEU A 463 -41.11 7.11 22.93
CA LEU A 463 -40.73 5.70 22.72
C LEU A 463 -41.89 4.84 22.19
N GLY A 464 -43.13 5.18 22.55
CA GLY A 464 -44.33 4.46 22.16
C GLY A 464 -44.90 4.84 20.77
N SER A 465 -44.29 5.81 20.07
CA SER A 465 -44.78 6.29 18.77
C SER A 465 -43.61 6.43 17.78
N ASP A 466 -43.64 5.66 16.70
CA ASP A 466 -42.62 5.73 15.64
C ASP A 466 -42.47 7.15 15.07
N GLU A 467 -43.58 7.84 14.85
CA GLU A 467 -43.58 9.21 14.31
C GLU A 467 -42.92 10.21 15.27
N ARG A 468 -43.28 10.18 16.56
CA ARG A 468 -42.68 11.06 17.57
C ARG A 468 -41.19 10.76 17.76
N LEU A 469 -40.84 9.48 17.80
CA LEU A 469 -39.47 9.03 17.95
C LEU A 469 -38.60 9.43 16.74
N ASP A 470 -39.10 9.27 15.52
CA ASP A 470 -38.43 9.75 14.31
C ASP A 470 -38.21 11.27 14.37
N GLY A 471 -39.20 12.02 14.83
CA GLY A 471 -39.06 13.46 15.05
C GLY A 471 -37.94 13.81 16.04
N TRP A 472 -37.80 13.06 17.15
CA TRP A 472 -36.71 13.23 18.10
C TRP A 472 -35.35 12.84 17.49
N ILE A 473 -35.28 11.69 16.82
CA ILE A 473 -34.05 11.19 16.16
C ILE A 473 -33.53 12.23 15.18
N LEU A 474 -34.39 12.77 14.31
CA LEU A 474 -33.99 13.72 13.27
C LEU A 474 -33.43 15.03 13.85
N ARG A 475 -33.98 15.51 14.98
CA ARG A 475 -33.48 16.72 15.66
C ARG A 475 -32.15 16.52 16.38
N ASN A 476 -31.86 15.28 16.80
CA ASN A 476 -30.68 14.91 17.57
C ASN A 476 -29.63 14.16 16.74
N LEU A 477 -29.84 14.04 15.43
CA LEU A 477 -28.97 13.30 14.53
C LEU A 477 -27.56 13.92 14.48
N GLY A 478 -26.58 13.05 14.69
CA GLY A 478 -25.15 13.25 14.52
C GLY A 478 -24.55 12.14 13.65
N THR A 479 -23.24 11.97 13.72
CA THR A 479 -22.46 11.01 12.94
C THR A 479 -21.40 10.37 13.83
N SER A 480 -21.10 9.09 13.61
CA SER A 480 -19.94 8.43 14.23
C SER A 480 -18.61 8.83 13.57
N ILE A 481 -18.66 9.54 12.43
CA ILE A 481 -17.49 10.04 11.69
C ILE A 481 -16.64 8.88 11.10
N HIS A 482 -17.29 7.80 10.69
CA HIS A 482 -16.69 6.57 10.17
C HIS A 482 -16.72 6.45 8.64
N LEU A 483 -16.95 7.55 7.91
CA LEU A 483 -17.05 7.59 6.45
C LEU A 483 -16.04 6.69 5.71
N CYS A 484 -16.57 5.77 4.89
CA CYS A 484 -15.82 4.82 4.05
C CYS A 484 -16.46 4.71 2.65
N GLY A 485 -15.73 4.20 1.66
CA GLY A 485 -16.28 3.84 0.35
C GLY A 485 -16.36 4.93 -0.70
N SER A 486 -15.80 6.11 -0.44
CA SER A 486 -15.76 7.21 -1.41
C SER A 486 -14.78 7.00 -2.58
N ALA A 487 -13.99 5.94 -2.57
CA ALA A 487 -13.13 5.50 -3.68
C ALA A 487 -13.02 3.97 -3.68
N ARG A 488 -14.17 3.28 -3.69
CA ARG A 488 -14.27 1.85 -3.36
C ARG A 488 -13.42 0.95 -4.26
N LEU A 489 -12.87 -0.10 -3.65
CA LEU A 489 -12.24 -1.20 -4.36
C LEU A 489 -13.29 -2.10 -5.02
N GLY A 490 -12.94 -2.66 -6.18
CA GLY A 490 -13.77 -3.59 -6.91
C GLY A 490 -13.14 -4.02 -8.23
N ARG A 491 -13.81 -4.94 -8.92
CA ARG A 491 -13.38 -5.40 -10.24
C ARG A 491 -13.48 -4.27 -11.27
N ALA A 492 -12.66 -4.34 -12.32
CA ALA A 492 -12.66 -3.34 -13.39
C ALA A 492 -14.00 -3.28 -14.19
N ASP A 493 -14.86 -4.29 -14.08
CA ASP A 493 -16.19 -4.32 -14.68
C ASP A 493 -17.30 -3.76 -13.76
N ASP A 494 -16.99 -3.42 -12.49
CA ASP A 494 -17.90 -2.66 -11.62
C ASP A 494 -17.83 -1.17 -11.98
N PRO A 495 -18.93 -0.56 -12.47
CA PRO A 495 -18.91 0.83 -12.93
C PRO A 495 -18.62 1.86 -11.82
N LEU A 496 -18.71 1.47 -10.55
CA LEU A 496 -18.44 2.36 -9.42
C LEU A 496 -17.14 1.99 -8.69
N ALA A 497 -16.41 0.95 -9.12
CA ALA A 497 -15.10 0.67 -8.59
C ALA A 497 -14.11 1.75 -9.03
N VAL A 498 -13.33 2.26 -8.08
CA VAL A 498 -12.29 3.27 -8.32
C VAL A 498 -10.91 2.64 -8.30
N VAL A 499 -10.69 1.66 -7.42
CA VAL A 499 -9.42 0.94 -7.32
C VAL A 499 -9.60 -0.57 -7.43
N ASP A 500 -8.53 -1.28 -7.79
CA ASP A 500 -8.46 -2.73 -7.66
C ASP A 500 -8.20 -3.18 -6.21
N GLN A 501 -8.16 -4.49 -5.98
CA GLN A 501 -7.92 -5.05 -4.64
C GLN A 501 -6.53 -4.73 -4.05
N TYR A 502 -5.61 -4.19 -4.84
CA TYR A 502 -4.26 -3.76 -4.43
C TYR A 502 -4.17 -2.24 -4.23
N GLY A 503 -5.30 -1.53 -4.34
CA GLY A 503 -5.41 -0.09 -4.22
C GLY A 503 -5.04 0.68 -5.48
N ARG A 504 -4.77 0.04 -6.62
CA ARG A 504 -4.40 0.73 -7.87
C ARG A 504 -5.62 1.36 -8.51
N VAL A 505 -5.51 2.62 -8.92
CA VAL A 505 -6.61 3.35 -9.57
C VAL A 505 -6.86 2.77 -10.97
N HIS A 506 -8.12 2.44 -11.27
CA HIS A 506 -8.48 1.87 -12.56
C HIS A 506 -8.18 2.84 -13.70
N GLY A 507 -7.49 2.34 -14.74
CA GLY A 507 -7.15 3.14 -15.93
C GLY A 507 -6.02 4.17 -15.73
N VAL A 508 -5.33 4.15 -14.59
CA VAL A 508 -4.23 5.07 -14.27
C VAL A 508 -3.03 4.29 -13.72
N GLU A 509 -1.87 4.46 -14.35
CA GLU A 509 -0.62 3.85 -13.90
C GLU A 509 0.07 4.69 -12.81
N GLY A 510 0.78 4.03 -11.89
CA GLY A 510 1.56 4.71 -10.85
C GLY A 510 0.73 5.46 -9.80
N LEU A 511 -0.58 5.24 -9.71
CA LEU A 511 -1.46 5.85 -8.72
C LEU A 511 -2.20 4.80 -7.89
N ARG A 512 -2.13 4.92 -6.56
CA ARG A 512 -2.89 4.09 -5.62
C ARG A 512 -3.68 4.92 -4.61
N VAL A 513 -4.64 4.26 -3.96
CA VAL A 513 -5.34 4.73 -2.78
C VAL A 513 -5.16 3.72 -1.64
N ALA A 514 -4.85 4.21 -0.45
CA ALA A 514 -4.55 3.41 0.74
C ALA A 514 -5.15 4.05 2.00
N ASP A 515 -6.45 4.29 2.02
CA ASP A 515 -7.19 4.71 3.20
C ASP A 515 -8.62 4.16 3.19
N THR A 516 -9.43 4.48 4.20
CA THR A 516 -10.81 3.98 4.37
C THR A 516 -11.76 4.31 3.21
N SER A 517 -11.40 5.20 2.28
CA SER A 517 -12.16 5.41 1.04
C SER A 517 -12.26 4.15 0.18
N ILE A 518 -11.27 3.24 0.25
CA ILE A 518 -11.26 2.03 -0.57
C ILE A 518 -12.23 0.96 -0.08
N LEU A 519 -12.65 1.00 1.19
CA LEU A 519 -13.55 -0.03 1.71
C LEU A 519 -14.93 0.05 1.01
N PRO A 520 -15.48 -1.03 0.45
CA PRO A 520 -16.77 -0.98 -0.24
C PRO A 520 -17.92 -0.44 0.62
N THR A 521 -17.88 -0.71 1.92
CA THR A 521 -18.74 -0.11 2.94
C THR A 521 -17.95 0.08 4.23
N ALA A 522 -18.47 0.91 5.13
CA ALA A 522 -17.95 1.01 6.49
C ALA A 522 -18.00 -0.37 7.17
N PRO A 523 -17.03 -0.67 8.04
CA PRO A 523 -17.10 -1.85 8.89
C PRO A 523 -18.27 -1.70 9.87
N SER A 524 -18.87 -2.81 10.29
CA SER A 524 -19.93 -2.83 11.31
C SER A 524 -19.48 -2.39 12.72
N ARG A 525 -18.23 -1.95 12.84
CA ARG A 525 -17.55 -1.45 14.03
C ARG A 525 -16.69 -0.24 13.66
N GLY A 526 -16.14 0.46 14.65
CA GLY A 526 -15.27 1.62 14.39
C GLY A 526 -14.08 1.29 13.44
N PRO A 527 -13.73 2.16 12.47
CA PRO A 527 -12.79 1.83 11.41
C PRO A 527 -11.31 2.05 11.79
N ALA A 528 -11.00 2.46 13.02
CA ALA A 528 -9.66 2.91 13.40
C ALA A 528 -8.58 1.83 13.18
N ALA A 529 -8.80 0.59 13.65
CA ALA A 529 -7.85 -0.49 13.43
C ALA A 529 -7.80 -0.90 11.95
N THR A 530 -8.93 -0.86 11.25
CA THR A 530 -9.02 -1.17 9.82
C THR A 530 -8.27 -0.13 8.97
N ALA A 531 -8.25 1.14 9.35
CA ALA A 531 -7.45 2.16 8.68
C ALA A 531 -5.94 1.85 8.76
N VAL A 532 -5.45 1.43 9.93
CA VAL A 532 -4.05 0.99 10.09
C VAL A 532 -3.76 -0.27 9.25
N LEU A 533 -4.68 -1.23 9.26
CA LEU A 533 -4.61 -2.44 8.43
C LEU A 533 -4.46 -2.08 6.94
N ILE A 534 -5.24 -1.13 6.42
CA ILE A 534 -5.17 -0.73 5.02
C ILE A 534 -3.76 -0.26 4.66
N GLY A 535 -3.17 0.61 5.49
CA GLY A 535 -1.82 1.12 5.27
C GLY A 535 -0.75 0.02 5.27
N GLU A 536 -0.77 -0.85 6.28
CA GLU A 536 0.14 -2.02 6.38
C GLU A 536 0.02 -2.94 5.16
N ARG A 537 -1.21 -3.18 4.70
CA ARG A 537 -1.49 -4.19 3.68
C ARG A 537 -1.18 -3.68 2.28
N VAL A 538 -1.44 -2.40 1.99
CA VAL A 538 -1.00 -1.79 0.74
C VAL A 538 0.52 -1.66 0.69
N ALA A 539 1.19 -1.44 1.83
CA ALA A 539 2.65 -1.51 1.90
C ALA A 539 3.17 -2.90 1.52
N ASP A 540 2.56 -3.96 2.06
CA ASP A 540 2.87 -5.34 1.70
C ASP A 540 2.69 -5.54 0.19
N PHE A 541 1.61 -5.04 -0.41
CA PHE A 541 1.39 -5.15 -1.86
C PHE A 541 2.48 -4.47 -2.69
N ILE A 542 2.84 -3.23 -2.37
CA ILE A 542 3.90 -2.50 -3.08
C ILE A 542 5.23 -3.25 -2.93
N ARG A 543 5.53 -3.78 -1.74
CA ARG A 543 6.74 -4.59 -1.50
C ARG A 543 6.74 -5.93 -2.24
N THR A 544 5.58 -6.60 -2.36
CA THR A 544 5.47 -7.89 -3.05
C THR A 544 5.34 -7.77 -4.56
N ASP A 545 4.79 -6.66 -5.07
CA ASP A 545 4.82 -6.31 -6.49
C ASP A 545 6.27 -6.13 -6.96
N ALA A 546 7.17 -5.74 -6.06
CA ALA A 546 8.61 -5.73 -6.30
C ALA A 546 9.29 -7.12 -6.20
N GLY A 547 8.59 -8.19 -5.80
CA GLY A 547 9.16 -9.53 -5.51
C GLY A 547 8.49 -10.73 -6.21
N THR A 548 7.63 -10.48 -7.20
CA THR A 548 6.94 -11.55 -7.95
C THR A 548 7.48 -11.64 -9.37
N LEU A 549 8.05 -12.80 -9.73
CA LEU A 549 8.59 -13.02 -11.06
C LEU A 549 7.61 -13.84 -11.91
N ARG A 550 7.28 -13.31 -13.09
CA ARG A 550 6.41 -13.94 -14.08
C ARG A 550 7.25 -14.73 -15.07
N GLY A 551 6.96 -16.02 -15.20
CA GLY A 551 7.56 -16.91 -16.19
C GLY A 551 6.71 -16.99 -17.45
N TYR A 552 7.30 -16.73 -18.61
CA TYR A 552 6.66 -16.75 -19.91
C TYR A 552 7.23 -17.89 -20.79
N SER A 553 6.45 -18.39 -21.74
CA SER A 553 6.99 -19.31 -22.74
C SER A 553 7.87 -18.59 -23.76
N ALA A 554 8.77 -19.30 -24.41
CA ALA A 554 9.58 -18.78 -25.51
C ALA A 554 8.71 -18.27 -26.67
N GLU A 555 7.51 -18.82 -26.86
CA GLU A 555 6.54 -18.31 -27.84
C GLU A 555 5.94 -16.97 -27.42
N GLN A 556 5.57 -16.81 -26.15
CA GLN A 556 5.04 -15.55 -25.62
C GLN A 556 6.07 -14.42 -25.71
N VAL A 557 7.34 -14.70 -25.39
CA VAL A 557 8.42 -13.72 -25.51
C VAL A 557 8.63 -13.32 -26.98
N ARG A 558 8.67 -14.28 -27.92
CA ARG A 558 8.77 -13.98 -29.36
C ARG A 558 7.58 -13.17 -29.89
N ALA A 559 6.37 -13.46 -29.40
CA ALA A 559 5.18 -12.71 -29.76
C ALA A 559 5.25 -11.26 -29.27
N ALA A 560 5.86 -11.03 -28.10
CA ALA A 560 6.13 -9.70 -27.57
C ALA A 560 7.23 -8.97 -28.36
N GLU A 561 8.26 -9.66 -28.88
CA GLU A 561 9.32 -9.07 -29.70
C GLU A 561 8.84 -8.64 -31.10
N ALA A 562 7.89 -9.37 -31.69
CA ALA A 562 7.42 -9.17 -33.06
C ALA A 562 7.04 -7.72 -33.43
N PRO A 563 6.25 -6.96 -32.63
CA PRO A 563 5.94 -5.57 -32.94
C PRO A 563 7.17 -4.64 -32.97
N HIS A 564 8.12 -4.81 -32.05
CA HIS A 564 9.34 -4.02 -31.99
C HIS A 564 10.26 -4.30 -33.19
N LEU A 565 10.40 -5.57 -33.56
CA LEU A 565 11.15 -5.97 -34.76
C LEU A 565 10.50 -5.41 -36.03
N ALA A 566 9.17 -5.38 -36.11
CA ALA A 566 8.44 -4.78 -37.21
C ALA A 566 8.61 -3.24 -37.27
N ALA A 567 8.78 -2.60 -36.12
CA ALA A 567 9.10 -1.18 -36.01
C ALA A 567 10.58 -0.85 -36.30
N GLY A 568 11.43 -1.86 -36.51
CA GLY A 568 12.86 -1.69 -36.78
C GLY A 568 13.69 -1.38 -35.54
N GLU A 569 13.17 -1.67 -34.35
CA GLU A 569 13.90 -1.44 -33.10
C GLU A 569 15.09 -2.39 -32.96
N PRO A 570 16.25 -1.90 -32.49
CA PRO A 570 17.48 -2.67 -32.49
C PRO A 570 17.59 -3.59 -31.26
N LEU A 571 16.60 -4.45 -31.01
CA LEU A 571 16.51 -5.29 -29.81
C LEU A 571 17.80 -6.09 -29.53
N MET A 572 18.40 -6.70 -30.56
CA MET A 572 19.67 -7.43 -30.45
C MET A 572 20.85 -6.54 -30.01
N ARG A 573 20.86 -5.26 -30.37
CA ARG A 573 21.90 -4.33 -29.89
C ARG A 573 21.69 -3.94 -28.43
N LEU A 574 20.42 -3.79 -28.02
CA LEU A 574 20.07 -3.51 -26.62
C LEU A 574 20.42 -4.71 -25.72
N ALA A 575 20.04 -5.92 -26.14
CA ALA A 575 20.40 -7.16 -25.46
C ALA A 575 21.93 -7.34 -25.36
N ALA A 576 22.66 -7.12 -26.46
CA ALA A 576 24.11 -7.21 -26.47
C ALA A 576 24.81 -6.17 -25.57
N ALA A 577 24.32 -4.92 -25.55
CA ALA A 577 24.86 -3.88 -24.69
C ALA A 577 24.66 -4.23 -23.21
N ALA A 578 23.46 -4.72 -22.87
CA ALA A 578 23.15 -5.15 -21.52
C ALA A 578 23.95 -6.39 -21.09
N LEU A 579 24.09 -7.37 -21.99
CA LEU A 579 24.93 -8.56 -21.76
C LEU A 579 26.40 -8.18 -21.49
N ALA A 580 26.96 -7.24 -22.28
CA ALA A 580 28.32 -6.76 -22.09
C ALA A 580 28.50 -6.04 -20.75
N ALA A 581 27.49 -5.28 -20.30
CA ALA A 581 27.50 -4.61 -19.00
C ALA A 581 27.51 -5.62 -17.84
N GLU A 582 26.68 -6.66 -17.90
CA GLU A 582 26.68 -7.72 -16.88
C GLU A 582 28.00 -8.50 -16.85
N ILE A 583 28.55 -8.87 -18.02
CA ILE A 583 29.86 -9.53 -18.08
C ILE A 583 30.96 -8.64 -17.50
N THR A 584 30.91 -7.33 -17.78
CA THR A 584 31.84 -6.36 -17.20
C THR A 584 31.74 -6.31 -15.68
N ALA A 585 30.53 -6.36 -15.13
CA ALA A 585 30.28 -6.38 -13.69
C ALA A 585 30.86 -7.66 -13.05
N GLU A 586 30.67 -8.83 -13.66
CA GLU A 586 31.22 -10.10 -13.16
C GLU A 586 32.76 -10.12 -13.18
N ILE A 587 33.38 -9.63 -14.28
CA ILE A 587 34.84 -9.48 -14.37
C ILE A 587 35.34 -8.54 -13.27
N THR A 588 34.68 -7.40 -13.09
CA THR A 588 35.10 -6.38 -12.11
C THR A 588 34.93 -6.86 -10.68
N ALA A 589 33.86 -7.61 -10.38
CA ALA A 589 33.62 -8.21 -9.08
C ALA A 589 34.69 -9.27 -8.74
N GLY A 590 35.09 -10.09 -9.71
CA GLY A 590 36.20 -11.03 -9.57
C GLY A 590 37.52 -10.34 -9.26
N ILE A 591 37.85 -9.27 -10.00
CA ILE A 591 39.07 -8.46 -9.78
C ILE A 591 39.04 -7.76 -8.41
N ALA A 592 37.89 -7.26 -7.97
CA ALA A 592 37.73 -6.62 -6.66
C ALA A 592 37.97 -7.60 -5.49
N ALA A 593 37.53 -8.85 -5.64
CA ALA A 593 37.80 -9.90 -4.65
C ALA A 593 39.30 -10.23 -4.53
N GLU A 594 40.05 -10.24 -5.65
CA GLU A 594 41.50 -10.47 -5.67
C GLU A 594 42.32 -9.24 -5.19
N THR A 595 41.86 -8.03 -5.48
CA THR A 595 42.55 -6.78 -5.12
C THR A 595 42.30 -6.31 -3.68
N ALA A 596 41.22 -6.78 -3.03
CA ALA A 596 40.97 -6.56 -1.61
C ALA A 596 42.08 -7.14 -0.70
N GLU A 597 42.83 -8.14 -1.17
CA GLU A 597 44.01 -8.68 -0.47
C GLU A 597 45.29 -7.85 -0.68
N THR A 598 45.33 -6.94 -1.68
CA THR A 598 46.56 -6.23 -2.09
C THR A 598 46.43 -4.69 -2.10
N GLY A 599 45.25 -4.13 -1.83
CA GLY A 599 45.06 -2.69 -1.57
C GLY A 599 45.13 -1.79 -2.80
N SER A 600 44.74 -2.26 -3.98
CA SER A 600 44.72 -1.48 -5.23
C SER A 600 43.29 -1.13 -5.72
N MET A 601 43.14 -0.07 -6.52
CA MET A 601 41.86 0.51 -6.97
C MET A 601 41.11 -0.41 -7.96
N PRO A 602 39.75 -0.49 -7.92
CA PRO A 602 38.95 -1.22 -8.91
C PRO A 602 38.81 -0.37 -10.20
N GLY A 603 38.62 -0.88 -11.41
CA GLY A 603 38.57 -2.22 -11.99
C GLY A 603 38.33 -2.01 -13.49
N SER A 604 39.19 -2.57 -14.34
CA SER A 604 39.11 -2.44 -15.80
C SER A 604 39.02 -3.83 -16.40
N VAL A 605 38.20 -3.99 -17.46
CA VAL A 605 38.12 -5.26 -18.21
C VAL A 605 39.33 -5.47 -19.14
N ALA A 606 40.25 -4.49 -19.20
CA ALA A 606 41.43 -4.56 -20.04
C ALA A 606 42.32 -5.75 -19.65
N GLY A 607 42.52 -6.68 -20.60
CA GLY A 607 43.32 -7.88 -20.43
C GLY A 607 42.56 -9.12 -19.96
N ALA A 608 41.32 -8.97 -19.48
CA ALA A 608 40.46 -10.08 -19.07
C ALA A 608 40.17 -11.03 -20.25
N GLY A 609 40.30 -12.34 -20.05
CA GLY A 609 39.98 -13.37 -21.03
C GLY A 609 38.50 -13.69 -21.07
N VAL A 610 37.87 -13.54 -22.24
CA VAL A 610 36.45 -13.89 -22.44
C VAL A 610 36.35 -14.93 -23.54
N LEU A 611 35.79 -16.09 -23.22
CA LEU A 611 35.53 -17.17 -24.18
C LEU A 611 34.05 -17.15 -24.58
N LEU A 612 33.77 -16.92 -25.86
CA LEU A 612 32.41 -16.96 -26.40
C LEU A 612 32.14 -18.30 -27.08
N LEU A 613 31.16 -19.04 -26.60
CA LEU A 613 30.65 -20.25 -27.24
C LEU A 613 29.42 -19.87 -28.07
N VAL A 614 29.55 -19.87 -29.40
CA VAL A 614 28.59 -19.18 -30.27
C VAL A 614 27.81 -20.14 -31.15
N GLY A 615 26.49 -20.17 -30.96
CA GLY A 615 25.56 -20.91 -31.81
C GLY A 615 25.06 -20.13 -33.02
N SER A 616 24.09 -20.72 -33.72
CA SER A 616 23.54 -20.16 -34.97
C SER A 616 22.31 -19.26 -34.79
N GLY A 617 21.81 -19.10 -33.56
CA GLY A 617 20.60 -18.34 -33.24
C GLY A 617 20.86 -16.94 -32.71
N ASN A 618 19.81 -16.26 -32.24
CA ASN A 618 19.86 -14.90 -31.72
C ASN A 618 20.87 -14.74 -30.58
N ASN A 619 20.90 -15.68 -29.62
CA ASN A 619 21.85 -15.66 -28.51
C ASN A 619 23.32 -15.69 -28.98
N GLY A 620 23.58 -16.37 -30.11
CA GLY A 620 24.90 -16.33 -30.74
C GLY A 620 25.21 -14.94 -31.31
N GLY A 621 24.21 -14.26 -31.88
CA GLY A 621 24.30 -12.86 -32.29
C GLY A 621 24.53 -11.90 -31.11
N ASP A 622 23.76 -12.03 -30.04
CA ASP A 622 23.89 -11.24 -28.80
C ASP A 622 25.28 -11.40 -28.19
N ALA A 623 25.76 -12.65 -28.07
CA ALA A 623 27.09 -12.96 -27.57
C ALA A 623 28.21 -12.34 -28.43
N LEU A 624 28.07 -12.41 -29.77
CA LEU A 624 29.07 -11.82 -30.68
C LEU A 624 29.10 -10.29 -30.56
N TYR A 625 27.95 -9.63 -30.53
CA TYR A 625 27.89 -8.18 -30.38
C TYR A 625 28.40 -7.71 -29.00
N ALA A 626 28.03 -8.42 -27.93
CA ALA A 626 28.58 -8.17 -26.59
C ALA A 626 30.10 -8.38 -26.56
N GLY A 627 30.58 -9.42 -27.23
CA GLY A 627 32.00 -9.68 -27.46
C GLY A 627 32.73 -8.52 -28.12
N GLY A 628 32.14 -7.92 -29.15
CA GLY A 628 32.72 -6.73 -29.80
C GLY A 628 32.82 -5.51 -28.87
N LEU A 629 31.82 -5.30 -28.00
CA LEU A 629 31.86 -4.25 -26.99
C LEU A 629 32.96 -4.50 -25.94
N LEU A 630 33.08 -5.73 -25.46
CA LEU A 630 34.11 -6.15 -24.49
C LEU A 630 35.52 -6.04 -25.09
N ALA A 631 35.71 -6.48 -26.34
CA ALA A 631 36.98 -6.36 -27.06
C ALA A 631 37.38 -4.89 -27.26
N SER A 632 36.41 -4.03 -27.62
CA SER A 632 36.63 -2.58 -27.73
C SER A 632 37.02 -1.94 -26.40
N ALA A 633 36.55 -2.50 -25.27
CA ALA A 633 36.93 -2.10 -23.92
C ALA A 633 38.27 -2.71 -23.45
N GLY A 634 38.94 -3.50 -24.28
CA GLY A 634 40.28 -4.05 -24.03
C GLY A 634 40.31 -5.50 -23.53
N ALA A 635 39.19 -6.21 -23.48
CA ALA A 635 39.17 -7.63 -23.13
C ALA A 635 39.75 -8.51 -24.26
N ARG A 636 40.38 -9.63 -23.91
CA ARG A 636 40.86 -10.65 -24.85
C ARG A 636 39.73 -11.63 -25.15
N VAL A 637 38.99 -11.35 -26.22
CA VAL A 637 37.81 -12.14 -26.61
C VAL A 637 38.19 -13.24 -27.61
N THR A 638 37.88 -14.49 -27.29
CA THR A 638 38.06 -15.66 -28.18
C THR A 638 36.70 -16.25 -28.54
N ILE A 639 36.44 -16.47 -29.83
CA ILE A 639 35.17 -16.96 -30.36
C ILE A 639 35.33 -18.41 -30.80
N VAL A 640 34.54 -19.31 -30.22
CA VAL A 640 34.46 -20.72 -30.62
C VAL A 640 33.11 -20.99 -31.28
N PRO A 641 33.08 -21.36 -32.57
CA PRO A 641 31.85 -21.72 -33.25
C PRO A 641 31.31 -23.06 -32.75
N CYS A 642 30.07 -23.06 -32.26
CA CYS A 642 29.32 -24.24 -31.86
C CYS A 642 28.23 -24.61 -32.88
N GLY A 643 27.84 -23.67 -33.76
CA GLY A 643 26.89 -23.88 -34.86
C GLY A 643 27.55 -23.97 -36.24
N SER A 644 26.79 -24.46 -37.23
CA SER A 644 27.23 -24.51 -38.63
C SER A 644 27.18 -23.16 -39.35
N ARG A 645 26.53 -22.16 -38.75
CA ARG A 645 26.41 -20.77 -39.21
C ARG A 645 26.55 -19.85 -38.00
N LEU A 646 27.17 -18.69 -38.21
CA LEU A 646 27.30 -17.62 -37.21
C LEU A 646 26.58 -16.37 -37.72
N HIS A 647 26.15 -15.52 -36.80
CA HIS A 647 25.56 -14.23 -37.13
C HIS A 647 26.60 -13.33 -37.82
N ALA A 648 26.41 -13.04 -39.11
CA ALA A 648 27.45 -12.44 -39.96
C ALA A 648 27.89 -11.04 -39.49
N GLU A 649 26.93 -10.16 -39.21
CA GLU A 649 27.23 -8.79 -38.78
C GLU A 649 27.82 -8.74 -37.36
N GLY A 650 27.36 -9.63 -36.48
CA GLY A 650 27.88 -9.75 -35.11
C GLY A 650 29.32 -10.23 -35.11
N LEU A 651 29.61 -11.24 -35.95
CA LEU A 651 30.97 -11.76 -36.12
C LEU A 651 31.89 -10.70 -36.70
N ALA A 652 31.46 -9.97 -37.74
CA ALA A 652 32.23 -8.87 -38.30
C ALA A 652 32.53 -7.80 -37.24
N ALA A 653 31.52 -7.37 -36.48
CA ALA A 653 31.70 -6.39 -35.42
C ALA A 653 32.67 -6.86 -34.32
N ALA A 654 32.63 -8.13 -33.93
CA ALA A 654 33.54 -8.68 -32.94
C ALA A 654 34.99 -8.75 -33.45
N LEU A 655 35.19 -9.20 -34.69
CA LEU A 655 36.51 -9.30 -35.32
C LEU A 655 37.12 -7.91 -35.56
N ASP A 656 36.32 -6.95 -36.02
CA ASP A 656 36.76 -5.55 -36.22
C ASP A 656 37.18 -4.90 -34.89
N ALA A 657 36.56 -5.30 -33.78
CA ALA A 657 36.92 -4.87 -32.43
C ALA A 657 38.13 -5.62 -31.83
N GLY A 658 38.69 -6.60 -32.54
CA GLY A 658 39.90 -7.34 -32.13
C GLY A 658 39.66 -8.70 -31.48
N ALA A 659 38.45 -9.25 -31.52
CA ALA A 659 38.20 -10.63 -31.10
C ALA A 659 38.89 -11.63 -32.05
N VAL A 660 39.24 -12.81 -31.53
CA VAL A 660 39.92 -13.87 -32.29
C VAL A 660 38.98 -15.06 -32.51
N LEU A 661 38.83 -15.49 -33.76
CA LEU A 661 38.04 -16.67 -34.11
C LEU A 661 38.88 -17.95 -34.08
N GLU A 662 38.41 -18.97 -33.36
CA GLU A 662 39.02 -20.29 -33.25
C GLU A 662 38.08 -21.38 -33.86
N PRO A 663 38.07 -21.55 -35.19
CA PRO A 663 37.04 -22.32 -35.89
C PRO A 663 37.18 -23.85 -35.76
N ALA A 664 38.35 -24.36 -35.36
CA ALA A 664 38.68 -25.79 -35.38
C ALA A 664 39.49 -26.24 -34.15
N ALA A 665 39.13 -25.73 -32.96
CA ALA A 665 39.80 -26.12 -31.71
C ALA A 665 39.61 -27.63 -31.40
N SER A 666 40.70 -28.32 -31.07
CA SER A 666 40.66 -29.70 -30.55
C SER A 666 40.03 -29.73 -29.15
N ALA A 667 39.60 -30.90 -28.66
CA ALA A 667 39.04 -31.03 -27.32
C ALA A 667 40.01 -30.53 -26.22
N ALA A 668 41.31 -30.84 -26.36
CA ALA A 668 42.34 -30.33 -25.45
C ALA A 668 42.44 -28.80 -25.49
N ARG A 669 42.43 -28.21 -26.69
CA ARG A 669 42.47 -26.75 -26.86
C ARG A 669 41.22 -26.07 -26.30
N LEU A 670 40.05 -26.68 -26.42
CA LEU A 670 38.80 -26.17 -25.84
C LEU A 670 38.86 -26.15 -24.31
N GLY A 671 39.37 -27.21 -23.70
CA GLY A 671 39.59 -27.26 -22.25
C GLY A 671 40.56 -26.18 -21.77
N GLU A 672 41.70 -26.00 -22.48
CA GLU A 672 42.66 -24.92 -22.19
C GLU A 672 42.02 -23.53 -22.29
N LEU A 673 41.30 -23.26 -23.38
CA LEU A 673 40.64 -21.97 -23.60
C LEU A 673 39.61 -21.67 -22.50
N ALA A 674 38.85 -22.68 -22.07
CA ALA A 674 37.85 -22.53 -21.01
C ALA A 674 38.51 -22.21 -19.67
N VAL A 675 39.56 -22.94 -19.29
CA VAL A 675 40.25 -22.76 -17.99
C VAL A 675 41.04 -21.44 -17.94
N CYS A 676 41.56 -20.96 -19.08
CA CYS A 676 42.31 -19.70 -19.14
C CYS A 676 41.43 -18.46 -19.28
N ALA A 677 40.11 -18.61 -19.43
CA ALA A 677 39.19 -17.48 -19.45
C ALA A 677 38.88 -17.01 -18.02
N ASP A 678 38.52 -15.75 -17.88
CA ASP A 678 37.90 -15.22 -16.67
C ASP A 678 36.38 -15.42 -16.73
N VAL A 679 35.81 -15.31 -17.94
CA VAL A 679 34.39 -15.53 -18.23
C VAL A 679 34.21 -16.43 -19.45
N VAL A 680 33.34 -17.44 -19.32
CA VAL A 680 32.83 -18.24 -20.43
C VAL A 680 31.38 -17.84 -20.70
N VAL A 681 31.10 -17.37 -21.91
CA VAL A 681 29.74 -16.97 -22.33
C VAL A 681 29.12 -18.08 -23.15
N ASP A 682 28.01 -18.61 -22.65
CA ASP A 682 27.17 -19.58 -23.34
C ASP A 682 26.13 -18.87 -24.21
N GLY A 683 26.45 -18.70 -25.49
CA GLY A 683 25.55 -18.22 -26.55
C GLY A 683 25.17 -19.31 -27.54
N ILE A 684 25.08 -20.58 -27.11
CA ILE A 684 24.93 -21.73 -28.01
C ILE A 684 23.47 -21.93 -28.46
N LEU A 685 22.51 -22.01 -27.53
CA LEU A 685 21.09 -22.24 -27.84
C LEU A 685 20.18 -21.22 -27.14
N GLY A 686 19.24 -20.62 -27.89
CA GLY A 686 18.31 -19.63 -27.34
C GLY A 686 16.87 -20.07 -27.13
N THR A 687 16.47 -21.25 -27.61
CA THR A 687 15.07 -21.70 -27.48
C THR A 687 14.91 -22.96 -26.63
N GLY A 688 15.95 -23.40 -25.93
CA GLY A 688 15.92 -24.57 -25.03
C GLY A 688 15.19 -25.78 -25.59
N THR A 689 15.87 -26.65 -26.34
CA THR A 689 15.20 -27.78 -26.98
C THR A 689 14.82 -28.85 -25.94
N THR A 690 13.58 -29.33 -25.95
CA THR A 690 13.18 -30.56 -25.23
C THR A 690 13.62 -31.84 -25.96
N ALA A 691 14.37 -31.71 -27.05
CA ALA A 691 14.84 -32.85 -27.82
C ALA A 691 15.92 -33.61 -27.04
N ASP A 692 15.94 -34.93 -27.19
CA ASP A 692 16.96 -35.80 -26.60
C ASP A 692 17.93 -36.28 -27.71
N PRO A 693 19.25 -35.99 -27.64
CA PRO A 693 19.90 -35.06 -26.71
C PRO A 693 19.64 -33.60 -27.10
N ALA A 694 19.64 -32.70 -26.11
CA ALA A 694 19.36 -31.26 -26.32
C ALA A 694 20.50 -30.57 -27.08
N LEU A 695 21.76 -30.89 -26.72
CA LEU A 695 22.95 -30.49 -27.48
C LEU A 695 23.34 -31.57 -28.49
N ARG A 696 23.61 -31.16 -29.72
CA ARG A 696 23.95 -32.04 -30.85
C ARG A 696 25.16 -31.55 -31.63
N GLY A 697 25.84 -32.46 -32.32
CA GLY A 697 26.98 -32.16 -33.18
C GLY A 697 28.06 -31.36 -32.47
N ARG A 698 28.57 -30.32 -33.13
CA ARG A 698 29.68 -29.50 -32.63
C ARG A 698 29.40 -28.85 -31.27
N ALA A 699 28.17 -28.40 -31.02
CA ALA A 699 27.79 -27.82 -29.73
C ALA A 699 27.97 -28.83 -28.58
N ARG A 700 27.57 -30.09 -28.80
CA ARG A 700 27.76 -31.16 -27.82
C ARG A 700 29.25 -31.49 -27.63
N GLU A 701 30.01 -31.58 -28.71
CA GLU A 701 31.46 -31.82 -28.65
C GLU A 701 32.18 -30.75 -27.84
N VAL A 702 31.82 -29.47 -28.01
CA VAL A 702 32.41 -28.35 -27.29
C VAL A 702 32.06 -28.41 -25.81
N VAL A 703 30.77 -28.55 -25.46
CA VAL A 703 30.34 -28.62 -24.06
C VAL A 703 30.93 -29.85 -23.36
N ALA A 704 30.92 -31.02 -23.99
CA ALA A 704 31.51 -32.23 -23.44
C ALA A 704 33.03 -32.12 -23.25
N ALA A 705 33.74 -31.32 -24.05
CA ALA A 705 35.17 -31.10 -23.91
C ALA A 705 35.53 -30.14 -22.77
N ILE A 706 34.71 -29.10 -22.53
CA ILE A 706 35.00 -28.09 -21.51
C ILE A 706 34.50 -28.48 -20.12
N LEU A 707 33.42 -29.27 -20.00
CA LEU A 707 32.83 -29.61 -18.70
C LEU A 707 33.83 -30.25 -17.72
N PRO A 708 34.63 -31.26 -18.10
CA PRO A 708 35.64 -31.80 -17.20
C PRO A 708 36.72 -30.77 -16.83
N ALA A 709 37.13 -29.94 -17.80
CA ALA A 709 38.15 -28.92 -17.58
C ALA A 709 37.69 -27.84 -16.60
N LEU A 710 36.42 -27.43 -16.66
CA LEU A 710 35.83 -26.49 -15.70
C LEU A 710 35.69 -27.09 -14.30
N ALA A 711 35.41 -28.39 -14.19
CA ALA A 711 35.29 -29.08 -12.90
C ALA A 711 36.64 -29.25 -12.19
N ASP A 712 37.72 -29.46 -12.97
CA ASP A 712 39.08 -29.68 -12.45
C ASP A 712 39.91 -28.38 -12.31
N ALA A 713 39.35 -27.23 -12.68
CA ALA A 713 40.05 -25.94 -12.67
C ALA A 713 40.35 -25.46 -11.23
N ALA A 714 41.61 -25.07 -10.97
CA ALA A 714 42.00 -24.49 -9.68
C ALA A 714 41.31 -23.14 -9.41
N GLN A 715 41.07 -22.37 -10.47
CA GLN A 715 40.24 -21.17 -10.48
C GLN A 715 39.25 -21.32 -11.64
N ARG A 716 37.98 -21.53 -11.33
CA ARG A 716 36.94 -21.76 -12.33
C ARG A 716 36.46 -20.41 -12.90
N PRO A 717 36.38 -20.24 -14.24
CA PRO A 717 35.79 -19.04 -14.83
C PRO A 717 34.32 -18.90 -14.45
N THR A 718 33.82 -17.67 -14.45
CA THR A 718 32.38 -17.43 -14.32
C THR A 718 31.70 -17.82 -15.63
N VAL A 719 30.72 -18.72 -15.57
CA VAL A 719 29.92 -19.10 -16.73
C VAL A 719 28.67 -18.22 -16.80
N VAL A 720 28.55 -17.44 -17.89
CA VAL A 720 27.42 -16.55 -18.15
C VAL A 720 26.57 -17.12 -19.28
N ALA A 721 25.34 -17.52 -19.00
CA ALA A 721 24.40 -17.94 -20.03
C ALA A 721 23.65 -16.75 -20.62
N VAL A 722 23.58 -16.72 -21.96
CA VAL A 722 22.73 -15.78 -22.69
C VAL A 722 21.34 -16.39 -22.77
N ASP A 723 20.39 -15.71 -22.14
CA ASP A 723 18.97 -16.03 -22.05
C ASP A 723 18.58 -17.30 -21.29
N LEU A 724 19.27 -18.41 -21.55
CA LEU A 724 18.99 -19.72 -20.99
C LEU A 724 20.27 -20.59 -21.07
N PRO A 725 20.64 -21.34 -20.01
CA PRO A 725 21.70 -22.34 -20.10
C PRO A 725 21.48 -23.33 -21.25
N SER A 726 22.51 -23.58 -22.04
CA SER A 726 22.38 -24.47 -23.18
C SER A 726 22.28 -25.93 -22.73
N GLY A 727 21.14 -26.55 -23.03
CA GLY A 727 20.82 -27.93 -22.68
C GLY A 727 19.59 -28.09 -21.78
N ILE A 728 18.98 -26.98 -21.34
CA ILE A 728 17.71 -26.98 -20.59
C ILE A 728 16.52 -26.60 -21.48
N GLY A 729 15.31 -27.02 -21.12
CA GLY A 729 14.05 -26.67 -21.78
C GLY A 729 13.56 -25.27 -21.39
N ALA A 730 13.29 -24.40 -22.37
CA ALA A 730 12.94 -23.00 -22.13
C ALA A 730 11.57 -22.80 -21.47
N ASP A 731 10.63 -23.72 -21.70
CA ASP A 731 9.24 -23.59 -21.25
C ASP A 731 8.93 -24.47 -20.03
N ASP A 732 9.47 -25.70 -20.01
CA ASP A 732 9.14 -26.72 -19.02
C ASP A 732 10.24 -27.00 -18.01
N GLY A 733 11.43 -26.41 -18.18
CA GLY A 733 12.59 -26.62 -17.31
C GLY A 733 13.19 -28.03 -17.39
N SER A 734 12.83 -28.82 -18.41
CA SER A 734 13.34 -30.18 -18.59
C SER A 734 14.83 -30.20 -18.89
N VAL A 735 15.51 -31.26 -18.45
CA VAL A 735 16.95 -31.50 -18.72
C VAL A 735 17.08 -32.91 -19.30
N PRO A 736 16.91 -33.08 -20.62
CA PRO A 736 16.77 -34.40 -21.23
C PRO A 736 18.07 -35.20 -21.29
N ASP A 737 19.23 -34.55 -21.23
CA ASP A 737 20.56 -35.18 -21.29
C ASP A 737 21.52 -34.46 -20.31
N PRO A 738 22.47 -35.17 -19.65
CA PRO A 738 23.37 -34.59 -18.66
C PRO A 738 24.46 -33.66 -19.24
N THR A 739 24.61 -33.59 -20.57
CA THR A 739 25.55 -32.66 -21.22
C THR A 739 24.91 -31.28 -21.30
N VAL A 740 24.87 -30.59 -20.16
CA VAL A 740 24.42 -29.20 -20.02
C VAL A 740 25.59 -28.37 -19.51
N LEU A 741 25.71 -27.13 -20.00
CA LEU A 741 26.68 -26.18 -19.45
C LEU A 741 25.98 -25.38 -18.33
N PRO A 742 26.22 -25.68 -17.04
CA PRO A 742 25.60 -24.93 -15.95
C PRO A 742 26.16 -23.51 -15.90
N ALA A 743 25.27 -22.55 -15.68
CA ALA A 743 25.62 -21.14 -15.55
C ALA A 743 25.76 -20.72 -14.08
N ASP A 744 26.69 -19.81 -13.83
CA ASP A 744 26.79 -19.09 -12.55
C ASP A 744 25.89 -17.85 -12.56
N VAL A 745 25.71 -17.27 -13.76
CA VAL A 745 24.78 -16.16 -14.03
C VAL A 745 24.06 -16.44 -15.34
N THR A 746 22.74 -16.28 -15.36
CA THR A 746 21.96 -16.26 -16.60
C THR A 746 21.42 -14.87 -16.81
N VAL A 747 21.77 -14.19 -17.90
CA VAL A 747 21.17 -12.88 -18.24
C VAL A 747 20.12 -13.10 -19.33
N THR A 748 18.87 -12.79 -19.01
CA THR A 748 17.69 -13.00 -19.83
C THR A 748 17.00 -11.67 -20.13
N PHE A 749 16.45 -11.54 -21.33
CA PHE A 749 15.97 -10.25 -21.83
C PHE A 749 14.46 -10.20 -21.99
N GLY A 750 13.87 -9.06 -21.63
CA GLY A 750 12.47 -8.69 -21.79
C GLY A 750 11.51 -9.43 -20.85
N GLY A 751 11.54 -10.76 -20.87
CA GLY A 751 10.72 -11.62 -20.02
C GLY A 751 11.49 -12.85 -19.55
N CYS A 752 11.27 -13.25 -18.30
CA CYS A 752 11.87 -14.47 -17.77
C CYS A 752 11.21 -15.70 -18.39
N LYS A 753 12.03 -16.62 -18.92
CA LYS A 753 11.56 -17.88 -19.50
C LYS A 753 11.10 -18.80 -18.37
N ALA A 754 9.93 -19.42 -18.53
CA ALA A 754 9.32 -20.28 -17.53
C ALA A 754 10.27 -21.40 -17.04
N GLY A 755 11.05 -21.98 -17.94
CA GLY A 755 12.04 -23.02 -17.61
C GLY A 755 13.12 -22.59 -16.63
N LEU A 756 13.47 -21.29 -16.54
CA LEU A 756 14.43 -20.77 -15.56
C LEU A 756 13.90 -20.86 -14.12
N LEU A 757 12.59 -20.99 -13.94
CA LEU A 757 11.91 -20.98 -12.66
C LEU A 757 11.49 -22.39 -12.21
N LEU A 758 11.61 -23.38 -13.09
CA LEU A 758 11.16 -24.75 -12.87
C LEU A 758 12.34 -25.68 -12.56
N GLU A 759 12.13 -26.63 -11.65
CA GLU A 759 13.09 -27.71 -11.43
C GLU A 759 13.01 -28.75 -12.56
N PRO A 760 14.14 -29.36 -12.98
CA PRO A 760 15.48 -29.21 -12.42
C PRO A 760 16.32 -28.05 -13.00
N ALA A 761 15.85 -27.37 -14.06
CA ALA A 761 16.59 -26.34 -14.77
C ALA A 761 17.03 -25.13 -13.92
N ASN A 762 16.20 -24.67 -12.98
CA ASN A 762 16.52 -23.54 -12.10
C ASN A 762 17.82 -23.74 -11.30
N ARG A 763 18.21 -25.00 -11.00
CA ARG A 763 19.47 -25.34 -10.31
C ARG A 763 20.70 -25.20 -11.21
N LEU A 764 20.51 -25.10 -12.52
CA LEU A 764 21.56 -24.97 -13.54
C LEU A 764 21.68 -23.54 -14.08
N ALA A 765 20.75 -22.65 -13.70
CA ALA A 765 20.69 -21.27 -14.20
C ALA A 765 21.51 -20.27 -13.38
N GLY A 766 21.98 -20.64 -12.18
CA GLY A 766 22.71 -19.75 -11.30
C GLY A 766 21.87 -18.52 -10.91
N ARG A 767 22.51 -17.35 -10.80
CA ARG A 767 21.82 -16.08 -10.56
C ARG A 767 21.17 -15.59 -11.85
N VAL A 768 19.84 -15.45 -11.86
CA VAL A 768 19.13 -14.93 -13.04
C VAL A 768 19.08 -13.39 -12.98
N ARG A 769 19.49 -12.74 -14.08
CA ARG A 769 19.41 -11.29 -14.31
C ARG A 769 18.40 -11.04 -15.41
N LEU A 770 17.20 -10.58 -15.05
CA LEU A 770 16.18 -10.17 -16.00
C LEU A 770 16.40 -8.71 -16.37
N ILE A 771 16.68 -8.45 -17.65
CA ILE A 771 16.93 -7.10 -18.17
C ILE A 771 15.77 -6.71 -19.09
N ASP A 772 15.10 -5.60 -18.79
CA ASP A 772 14.10 -5.05 -19.69
C ASP A 772 14.77 -4.40 -20.91
N ILE A 773 14.42 -4.90 -22.10
CA ILE A 773 14.85 -4.36 -23.39
C ILE A 773 13.71 -3.64 -24.13
N GLY A 774 12.63 -3.31 -23.42
CA GLY A 774 11.46 -2.61 -23.93
C GLY A 774 10.21 -3.47 -24.14
N LEU A 775 10.23 -4.76 -23.74
CA LEU A 775 9.11 -5.71 -23.97
C LEU A 775 8.08 -5.72 -22.84
N GLY A 776 8.31 -4.97 -21.75
CA GLY A 776 7.44 -4.93 -20.57
C GLY A 776 5.96 -4.67 -20.88
N PRO A 777 5.59 -3.67 -21.70
CA PRO A 777 4.19 -3.37 -22.02
C PRO A 777 3.45 -4.49 -22.73
N GLU A 778 4.13 -5.20 -23.65
CA GLU A 778 3.61 -6.30 -24.44
C GLU A 778 3.42 -7.53 -23.55
N LEU A 779 4.42 -7.86 -22.72
CA LEU A 779 4.37 -8.99 -21.80
C LEU A 779 3.37 -8.78 -20.66
N ALA A 780 3.15 -7.54 -20.21
CA ALA A 780 2.15 -7.23 -19.19
C ALA A 780 0.71 -7.56 -19.62
N ARG A 781 0.45 -7.66 -20.93
CA ARG A 781 -0.86 -8.01 -21.51
C ARG A 781 -1.05 -9.50 -21.73
N VAL A 782 -0.01 -10.30 -21.52
CA VAL A 782 0.00 -11.75 -21.73
C VAL A 782 -0.07 -12.45 -20.38
N GLU A 783 -0.98 -13.41 -20.24
CA GLU A 783 -1.05 -14.24 -19.03
C GLU A 783 0.21 -15.11 -18.93
N PRO A 784 0.99 -15.02 -17.83
CA PRO A 784 2.23 -15.78 -17.70
C PRO A 784 1.95 -17.27 -17.55
N VAL A 785 2.86 -18.12 -18.05
CA VAL A 785 2.79 -19.58 -17.89
C VAL A 785 2.81 -19.97 -16.41
N LEU A 786 3.58 -19.24 -15.62
CA LEU A 786 3.63 -19.41 -14.16
C LEU A 786 4.07 -18.13 -13.47
N THR A 787 3.76 -18.03 -12.18
CA THR A 787 4.16 -16.91 -11.33
C THR A 787 4.82 -17.47 -10.09
N VAL A 788 6.08 -17.10 -9.85
CA VAL A 788 6.88 -17.56 -8.71
C VAL A 788 7.21 -16.38 -7.82
N ARG A 789 7.10 -16.59 -6.52
CA ARG A 789 7.59 -15.64 -5.53
C ARG A 789 9.10 -15.79 -5.40
N ILE A 790 9.80 -14.68 -5.50
CA ILE A 790 11.22 -14.63 -5.19
C ILE A 790 11.33 -14.04 -3.79
N ASP A 791 11.85 -14.85 -2.87
CA ASP A 791 12.14 -14.44 -1.48
C ASP A 791 13.42 -13.61 -1.39
#